data_AF-A0A928BN01-F1
#
_entry.id   AF-A0A928BN01-F1
#
_cell.length_a   1.000
_cell.length_b   1.000
_cell.length_c   1.000
_cell.angle_alpha   90.00
_cell.angle_beta   90.00
_cell.angle_gamma   90.00
#
_symmetry.space_group_name_H-M   'P 1'
#
loop_
_entity.id
_entity.type
_entity.pdbx_description
1 polymer ?
#
loop_
_entity_poly.entity_id
_entity_poly.type
_entity_poly.pdbx_seq_one_letter_code
_entity_poly.pdbx_strand_id
1 'polypeptide(L)'
;MKKQILSLMLLAAATMATAQDYAFRLKNTLGFQRTGETVEVAVPEGTDLSHSALFDEAGAVVPFETVDATTIRFQATVAHGATAGYVLREGTPQTPTKVTYAAVKIPATRADIAWENDLCAYRMYSTVLLKNEPNTAQGVDVWFKKKATPVIDDMYGLSNYHNESQYGVDAYSVNGKRLGCGGTAAVVGGKLQMHSPYSTCTLGQQSALRSSFTLTYDNVSIDGASYTKTLTVETTAGALLNKGTVRFDGPAKTFRLAVAIYQHTDMTHLTEGVAFTEVPGIVGWAEAKSEGSITSAGARFFQGAYIPSGETSGTVTTEVIDDHLCLVVDYTVGTELTFYFGGGWNIFPAGRYDSDEAWFEALSRFKQTIEQPLTPTSMQTLPAKDDVMAILNTVNQTWQEKHPTHGDYFWNRAVYHIGNMAAYDATGDADYLDYSTAWANRSNWWGATGTDKSRWRYATYGEGADWVLFGDNQVCFQVYADLYNLDPVHDTKKIERALEVMGYEISTANTDYLWWVDGLFMVMPIMTKLYHITGDQTYLDKMYAYWQYANSIMYDEETGLYFRDAKYVYPAHKTNAGKKDFWARGDGWIFAAFAKVLQELPASDAHRDEYIAYYRRLAAALKACQQDEGHWTRSLLDPAQAPGYETSGTALNTFAYAWGIRNGILSEVEYGSTLERAWNYLTTIALQEDGTVGYIQPIGENASPSTTVKPTDYHDFGVGAYLMAAAEMSRLAVGNMEMPKLRVTGVTLADETHIVVRFNQQPDAEEATLAANYTLRSTLDGDPYMSEETAVDADEIVLSDDATATITLAEPLDYGIFTFTATGIHSADGGEMADNQRRTLLRTVPLDAKQQGITITAIGSQEGNPYSNVNDKNLSTRWSQEGTGQWLRFYLKEVKKVYAVDAAFYNGNQRVFFFKVQTSMDNKTWTDATGDIASSGLTNDMERYRFTPVEAKYVRLLCNGNSVNKWNSPTEVRIRFTAPDGIEDVNSEGVNSEESAGPVYDLSGRQVVNSKSLNSKLPRGIYIVNGRKFVVR
;
A
#
# COMPACT_ATOMS: atom_id res chain seq x y z
N MET A 1 60.60 -48.74 43.19
CA MET A 1 59.34 -49.51 43.02
C MET A 1 58.30 -48.63 42.33
N LYS A 2 57.23 -49.20 41.77
CA LYS A 2 56.32 -48.55 40.80
C LYS A 2 55.06 -47.95 41.48
N LYS A 3 54.51 -46.92 40.80
CA LYS A 3 53.07 -46.65 40.55
C LYS A 3 52.11 -46.14 41.66
N GLN A 4 51.58 -44.93 41.39
CA GLN A 4 50.15 -44.56 41.27
C GLN A 4 49.20 -44.50 42.49
N ILE A 5 48.68 -43.29 42.82
CA ILE A 5 47.26 -42.83 42.70
C ILE A 5 47.02 -41.48 43.45
N LEU A 6 46.16 -40.60 42.87
CA LEU A 6 45.36 -39.43 43.36
C LEU A 6 45.72 -38.73 44.70
N SER A 7 45.51 -37.43 44.96
CA SER A 7 44.77 -36.32 44.30
C SER A 7 45.23 -34.97 44.92
N LEU A 8 44.71 -33.75 44.66
CA LEU A 8 43.53 -33.30 43.88
C LEU A 8 43.86 -32.07 42.97
N MET A 9 43.32 -30.87 43.26
CA MET A 9 43.37 -29.64 42.45
C MET A 9 43.44 -28.38 43.33
N LEU A 10 44.14 -27.35 42.84
CA LEU A 10 43.77 -25.94 43.02
C LEU A 10 44.42 -25.12 41.89
N LEU A 11 43.63 -24.52 41.00
CA LEU A 11 44.09 -23.51 40.04
C LEU A 11 42.97 -22.51 39.72
N ALA A 12 43.34 -21.32 39.27
CA ALA A 12 42.47 -20.15 39.21
C ALA A 12 41.26 -20.30 38.26
N ALA A 13 40.09 -19.86 38.73
CA ALA A 13 38.94 -19.59 37.89
C ALA A 13 39.08 -18.18 37.28
N ALA A 14 39.50 -18.10 36.02
CA ALA A 14 39.16 -16.97 35.19
C ALA A 14 37.66 -17.05 34.85
N THR A 15 36.94 -15.94 34.95
CA THR A 15 35.53 -15.86 34.53
C THR A 15 35.46 -16.02 33.02
N MET A 16 35.01 -17.19 32.55
CA MET A 16 34.60 -17.34 31.15
C MET A 16 33.34 -16.51 30.93
N ALA A 17 33.43 -15.50 30.06
CA ALA A 17 32.25 -14.94 29.43
C ALA A 17 31.64 -16.03 28.55
N THR A 18 30.35 -16.30 28.73
CA THR A 18 29.60 -17.14 27.80
C THR A 18 29.56 -16.44 26.44
N ALA A 19 29.95 -17.14 25.37
CA ALA A 19 29.79 -16.62 24.02
C ALA A 19 28.30 -16.29 23.79
N GLN A 20 28.02 -15.08 23.33
CA GLN A 20 26.65 -14.61 23.09
C GLN A 20 26.25 -14.96 21.66
N ASP A 21 25.09 -15.61 21.49
CA ASP A 21 24.51 -15.91 20.19
C ASP A 21 24.43 -14.63 19.33
N TYR A 22 24.91 -14.71 18.09
CA TYR A 22 24.86 -13.61 17.13
C TYR A 22 23.77 -13.87 16.09
N ALA A 23 22.70 -13.08 16.14
CA ALA A 23 21.56 -13.19 15.24
C ALA A 23 21.47 -12.00 14.29
N PHE A 24 21.15 -12.27 13.02
CA PHE A 24 20.97 -11.27 11.98
C PHE A 24 19.88 -11.72 10.99
N ARG A 25 19.42 -10.80 10.15
CA ARG A 25 18.46 -11.05 9.06
C ARG A 25 19.09 -10.68 7.72
N LEU A 26 18.68 -11.34 6.65
CA LEU A 26 18.93 -10.91 5.27
C LEU A 26 17.61 -10.45 4.67
N LYS A 27 17.52 -9.19 4.24
CA LYS A 27 16.32 -8.67 3.60
C LYS A 27 16.40 -8.80 2.07
N ASN A 28 15.31 -9.28 1.47
CA ASN A 28 15.08 -9.22 0.04
C ASN A 28 14.00 -8.16 -0.30
N THR A 29 14.42 -7.03 -0.88
CA THR A 29 13.52 -5.97 -1.37
C THR A 29 12.90 -6.24 -2.74
N LEU A 30 13.31 -7.31 -3.43
CA LEU A 30 12.90 -7.58 -4.81
C LEU A 30 11.62 -8.43 -4.85
N GLY A 31 10.78 -8.18 -5.86
CA GLY A 31 9.52 -8.89 -6.13
C GLY A 31 9.67 -10.36 -6.58
N PHE A 32 10.86 -10.97 -6.41
CA PHE A 32 11.12 -12.37 -6.69
C PHE A 32 12.02 -13.00 -5.63
N GLN A 33 11.87 -14.31 -5.42
CA GLN A 33 12.70 -15.09 -4.49
C GLN A 33 14.16 -15.15 -4.97
N ARG A 34 15.11 -14.94 -4.04
CA ARG A 34 16.53 -15.23 -4.26
C ARG A 34 16.85 -16.61 -3.72
N THR A 35 17.55 -17.43 -4.50
CA THR A 35 17.81 -18.85 -4.17
C THR A 35 19.28 -19.17 -4.33
N GLY A 36 19.94 -19.57 -3.25
CA GLY A 36 21.37 -19.88 -3.25
C GLY A 36 22.29 -18.67 -3.51
N GLU A 37 21.85 -17.46 -3.21
CA GLU A 37 22.66 -16.24 -3.37
C GLU A 37 23.80 -16.23 -2.36
N THR A 38 25.05 -16.14 -2.81
CA THR A 38 26.21 -16.10 -1.91
C THR A 38 26.33 -14.72 -1.28
N VAL A 39 26.20 -14.67 0.05
CA VAL A 39 26.29 -13.44 0.85
C VAL A 39 27.50 -13.47 1.78
N GLU A 40 27.98 -12.28 2.14
CA GLU A 40 28.96 -12.07 3.20
C GLU A 40 28.33 -11.27 4.33
N VAL A 41 28.56 -11.71 5.57
CA VAL A 41 27.99 -11.09 6.76
C VAL A 41 29.10 -10.87 7.78
N ALA A 42 29.19 -9.64 8.26
CA ALA A 42 30.09 -9.28 9.34
C ALA A 42 29.57 -9.86 10.66
N VAL A 43 30.47 -10.40 11.49
CA VAL A 43 30.20 -10.95 12.82
C VAL A 43 31.01 -10.18 13.88
N PRO A 44 30.60 -10.19 15.16
CA PRO A 44 31.30 -9.47 16.22
C PRO A 44 32.78 -9.87 16.36
N GLU A 45 33.63 -8.90 16.67
CA GLU A 45 35.04 -9.15 16.93
C GLU A 45 35.20 -10.08 18.14
N GLY A 46 35.96 -11.17 17.98
CA GLY A 46 36.17 -12.18 19.01
C GLY A 46 35.21 -13.37 18.98
N THR A 47 34.30 -13.48 18.02
CA THR A 47 33.48 -14.68 17.80
C THR A 47 34.36 -15.91 17.46
N ASP A 48 34.21 -17.01 18.20
CA ASP A 48 34.90 -18.28 17.88
C ASP A 48 34.19 -19.04 16.76
N LEU A 49 34.51 -18.66 15.53
CA LEU A 49 34.02 -19.30 14.30
C LEU A 49 34.45 -20.78 14.17
N SER A 50 35.43 -21.26 14.93
CA SER A 50 35.87 -22.67 14.87
C SER A 50 34.99 -23.62 15.68
N HIS A 51 34.24 -23.09 16.66
CA HIS A 51 33.27 -23.82 17.47
C HIS A 51 31.85 -23.23 17.37
N SER A 52 31.54 -22.55 16.27
CA SER A 52 30.21 -22.00 15.98
C SER A 52 29.57 -22.68 14.76
N ALA A 53 28.26 -22.89 14.81
CA ALA A 53 27.44 -23.29 13.66
C ALA A 53 26.43 -22.19 13.34
N LEU A 54 26.19 -21.97 12.04
CA LEU A 54 25.15 -21.09 11.54
C LEU A 54 23.85 -21.89 11.37
N PHE A 55 22.74 -21.35 11.84
CA PHE A 55 21.40 -21.92 11.74
C PHE A 55 20.46 -20.95 11.02
N ASP A 56 19.51 -21.47 10.25
CA ASP A 56 18.38 -20.69 9.72
C ASP A 56 17.21 -20.62 10.74
N GLU A 57 16.13 -19.89 10.39
CA GLU A 57 14.93 -19.77 11.23
C GLU A 57 14.23 -21.11 11.52
N ALA A 58 14.42 -22.14 10.68
CA ALA A 58 13.90 -23.49 10.90
C ALA A 58 14.81 -24.32 11.83
N GLY A 59 15.96 -23.77 12.26
CA GLY A 59 16.95 -24.46 13.07
C GLY A 59 17.78 -25.48 12.29
N ALA A 60 17.75 -25.47 10.95
CA ALA A 60 18.63 -26.29 10.12
C ALA A 60 20.03 -25.64 10.05
N VAL A 61 21.07 -26.48 9.98
CA VAL A 61 22.46 -25.99 9.90
C VAL A 61 22.74 -25.52 8.48
N VAL A 62 23.18 -24.27 8.36
CA VAL A 62 23.57 -23.63 7.10
C VAL A 62 25.10 -23.72 6.97
N PRO A 63 25.64 -24.37 5.92
CA PRO A 63 27.08 -24.41 5.72
C PRO A 63 27.66 -23.01 5.42
N PHE A 64 28.75 -22.65 6.09
CA PHE A 64 29.44 -21.38 5.90
C PHE A 64 30.97 -21.57 5.84
N GLU A 65 31.65 -20.63 5.18
CA GLU A 65 33.10 -20.53 5.20
C GLU A 65 33.53 -19.22 5.87
N THR A 66 34.60 -19.28 6.67
CA THR A 66 35.21 -18.10 7.29
C THR A 66 36.02 -17.33 6.24
N VAL A 67 35.71 -16.05 6.06
CA VAL A 67 36.46 -15.14 5.18
C VAL A 67 37.62 -14.52 5.96
N ASP A 68 37.34 -14.01 7.15
CA ASP A 68 38.30 -13.48 8.12
C ASP A 68 37.73 -13.62 9.56
N ALA A 69 38.42 -13.07 10.57
CA ALA A 69 38.02 -13.17 11.98
C ALA A 69 36.68 -12.48 12.32
N THR A 70 36.15 -11.66 11.40
CA THR A 70 34.96 -10.82 11.53
C THR A 70 33.98 -11.01 10.37
N THR A 71 34.19 -11.97 9.46
CA THR A 71 33.34 -12.14 8.27
C THR A 71 33.10 -13.62 7.93
N ILE A 72 31.83 -13.99 7.76
CA ILE A 72 31.41 -15.31 7.24
C ILE A 72 30.79 -15.18 5.85
N ARG A 73 30.90 -16.24 5.03
CA ARG A 73 30.24 -16.35 3.72
C ARG A 73 29.44 -17.64 3.62
N PHE A 74 28.22 -17.55 3.10
CA PHE A 74 27.31 -18.69 2.91
C PHE A 74 26.32 -18.42 1.77
N GLN A 75 25.56 -19.44 1.36
CA GLN A 75 24.48 -19.29 0.39
C GLN A 75 23.12 -19.14 1.09
N ALA A 76 22.42 -18.04 0.80
CA ALA A 76 21.12 -17.71 1.36
C ALA A 76 19.97 -18.01 0.38
N THR A 77 18.78 -18.28 0.92
CA THR A 77 17.53 -18.31 0.16
C THR A 77 16.52 -17.46 0.89
N VAL A 78 15.96 -16.45 0.21
CA VAL A 78 15.07 -15.45 0.80
C VAL A 78 13.90 -15.21 -0.15
N ALA A 79 12.66 -15.39 0.34
CA ALA A 79 11.45 -15.17 -0.43
C ALA A 79 11.32 -13.69 -0.89
N HIS A 80 10.40 -13.42 -1.83
CA HIS A 80 10.15 -12.04 -2.30
C HIS A 80 9.64 -11.16 -1.14
N GLY A 81 10.11 -9.92 -1.05
CA GLY A 81 9.74 -8.97 0.04
C GLY A 81 10.11 -9.39 1.47
N ALA A 82 10.69 -10.58 1.66
CA ALA A 82 10.85 -11.19 2.97
C ALA A 82 12.21 -10.89 3.63
N THR A 83 12.31 -11.18 4.93
CA THR A 83 13.59 -11.34 5.63
C THR A 83 13.80 -12.80 5.99
N ALA A 84 15.02 -13.32 5.81
CA ALA A 84 15.43 -14.61 6.37
C ALA A 84 16.35 -14.38 7.57
N GLY A 85 15.96 -14.85 8.75
CA GLY A 85 16.78 -14.84 9.96
C GLY A 85 17.84 -15.95 10.00
N TYR A 86 18.97 -15.63 10.63
CA TYR A 86 20.07 -16.56 10.86
C TYR A 86 20.64 -16.36 12.26
N VAL A 87 21.08 -17.44 12.90
CA VAL A 87 21.71 -17.42 14.23
C VAL A 87 23.02 -18.19 14.20
N LEU A 88 24.10 -17.51 14.60
CA LEU A 88 25.41 -18.09 14.80
C LEU A 88 25.63 -18.31 16.31
N ARG A 89 25.83 -19.58 16.71
CA ARG A 89 25.96 -20.00 18.11
C ARG A 89 26.87 -21.22 18.25
N GLU A 90 27.19 -21.61 19.49
CA GLU A 90 28.05 -22.78 19.77
C GLU A 90 27.56 -24.05 19.04
N GLY A 91 28.45 -24.69 18.29
CA GLY A 91 28.11 -25.84 17.45
C GLY A 91 29.26 -26.29 16.54
N THR A 92 29.04 -27.35 15.77
CA THR A 92 30.02 -27.83 14.79
C THR A 92 29.80 -27.14 13.43
N PRO A 93 30.73 -26.30 12.93
CA PRO A 93 30.58 -25.67 11.63
C PRO A 93 30.51 -26.71 10.50
N GLN A 94 29.67 -26.44 9.49
CA GLN A 94 29.61 -27.23 8.27
C GLN A 94 30.23 -26.44 7.11
N THR A 95 31.12 -27.08 6.35
CA THR A 95 31.76 -26.47 5.19
C THR A 95 30.85 -26.56 3.96
N PRO A 96 30.68 -25.48 3.15
CA PRO A 96 29.95 -25.53 1.90
C PRO A 96 30.55 -26.51 0.90
N THR A 97 29.72 -27.00 -0.03
CA THR A 97 30.22 -27.80 -1.16
C THR A 97 31.07 -26.93 -2.06
N LYS A 98 32.28 -27.38 -2.42
CA LYS A 98 33.14 -26.64 -3.36
C LYS A 98 32.50 -26.65 -4.75
N VAL A 99 32.10 -25.48 -5.21
CA VAL A 99 31.53 -25.25 -6.55
C VAL A 99 32.29 -24.20 -7.35
N THR A 100 33.10 -23.36 -6.72
CA THR A 100 34.04 -22.47 -7.42
C THR A 100 35.45 -23.06 -7.52
N TYR A 101 36.18 -22.69 -8.57
CA TYR A 101 37.58 -23.06 -8.76
C TYR A 101 38.26 -22.08 -9.74
N ALA A 102 39.51 -21.71 -9.49
CA ALA A 102 40.37 -21.10 -10.50
C ALA A 102 41.77 -21.74 -10.48
N ALA A 103 42.37 -21.93 -11.65
CA ALA A 103 43.66 -22.58 -11.78
C ALA A 103 44.51 -22.01 -12.92
N VAL A 104 45.75 -21.64 -12.59
CA VAL A 104 46.77 -21.15 -13.52
C VAL A 104 47.59 -22.31 -14.09
N LYS A 105 48.16 -22.08 -15.29
CA LYS A 105 49.04 -23.01 -15.99
C LYS A 105 48.33 -24.27 -16.46
N ILE A 106 47.11 -24.14 -16.97
CA ILE A 106 46.38 -25.26 -17.56
C ILE A 106 46.10 -25.01 -19.05
N PRO A 107 46.60 -25.88 -19.96
CA PRO A 107 47.69 -26.83 -19.74
C PRO A 107 49.01 -26.09 -19.47
N ALA A 108 49.95 -26.76 -18.80
CA ALA A 108 51.23 -26.16 -18.39
C ALA A 108 52.09 -25.63 -19.55
N THR A 109 51.82 -26.09 -20.78
CA THR A 109 52.44 -25.66 -22.04
C THR A 109 51.91 -24.31 -22.57
N ARG A 110 50.69 -23.91 -22.19
CA ARG A 110 50.05 -22.66 -22.63
C ARG A 110 50.10 -21.55 -21.57
N ALA A 111 50.22 -21.92 -20.30
CA ALA A 111 50.26 -21.02 -19.14
C ALA A 111 48.96 -20.21 -18.87
N ASP A 112 47.84 -20.63 -19.47
CA ASP A 112 46.52 -19.98 -19.38
C ASP A 112 45.90 -20.08 -17.97
N ILE A 113 44.88 -19.24 -17.74
CA ILE A 113 43.98 -19.29 -16.57
C ILE A 113 42.65 -19.89 -17.02
N ALA A 114 42.10 -20.78 -16.20
CA ALA A 114 40.71 -21.19 -16.29
C ALA A 114 40.03 -21.05 -14.93
N TRP A 115 38.75 -20.72 -14.92
CA TRP A 115 37.96 -20.60 -13.69
C TRP A 115 36.48 -20.91 -13.92
N GLU A 116 35.75 -21.23 -12.85
CA GLU A 116 34.36 -21.68 -12.92
C GLU A 116 33.60 -21.48 -11.61
N ASN A 117 32.27 -21.43 -11.72
CA ASN A 117 31.34 -21.60 -10.61
C ASN A 117 30.37 -22.79 -10.89
N ASP A 118 29.28 -22.90 -10.14
CA ASP A 118 28.25 -23.93 -10.30
C ASP A 118 27.47 -23.87 -11.63
N LEU A 119 27.61 -22.81 -12.42
CA LEU A 119 26.83 -22.58 -13.65
C LEU A 119 27.67 -22.70 -14.92
N CYS A 120 28.84 -22.06 -14.95
CA CYS A 120 29.67 -21.96 -16.15
C CYS A 120 31.17 -21.99 -15.84
N ALA A 121 31.98 -22.31 -16.85
CA ALA A 121 33.44 -22.28 -16.82
C ALA A 121 33.97 -21.32 -17.90
N TYR A 122 35.19 -20.84 -17.72
CA TYR A 122 35.78 -19.77 -18.51
C TYR A 122 37.29 -19.93 -18.62
N ARG A 123 37.89 -19.28 -19.62
CA ARG A 123 39.35 -19.28 -19.84
C ARG A 123 39.83 -17.94 -20.41
N MET A 124 41.06 -17.56 -20.09
CA MET A 124 41.78 -16.45 -20.71
C MET A 124 43.25 -16.81 -20.96
N TYR A 125 43.83 -16.16 -21.97
CA TYR A 125 45.10 -16.60 -22.56
C TYR A 125 46.33 -15.88 -22.00
N SER A 126 47.43 -16.62 -21.85
CA SER A 126 48.74 -16.04 -21.54
C SER A 126 49.51 -15.68 -22.82
N THR A 127 50.38 -14.66 -22.74
CA THR A 127 51.40 -14.38 -23.76
C THR A 127 52.27 -15.59 -24.15
N VAL A 128 52.37 -16.62 -23.30
CA VAL A 128 53.05 -17.89 -23.62
C VAL A 128 52.41 -18.59 -24.83
N LEU A 129 51.09 -18.47 -24.99
CA LEU A 129 50.32 -19.08 -26.08
C LEU A 129 50.67 -18.50 -27.46
N LEU A 130 51.07 -17.21 -27.53
CA LEU A 130 51.40 -16.50 -28.76
C LEU A 130 52.52 -17.14 -29.61
N LYS A 131 53.34 -18.01 -29.00
CA LYS A 131 54.37 -18.79 -29.72
C LYS A 131 53.77 -19.79 -30.72
N ASN A 132 52.58 -20.29 -30.41
CA ASN A 132 51.88 -21.31 -31.20
C ASN A 132 50.66 -20.71 -31.92
N GLU A 133 49.98 -19.75 -31.29
CA GLU A 133 48.75 -19.12 -31.76
C GLU A 133 48.94 -17.59 -31.78
N PRO A 134 49.65 -17.03 -32.79
CA PRO A 134 50.10 -15.62 -32.78
C PRO A 134 48.97 -14.59 -32.99
N ASN A 135 47.75 -15.04 -33.29
CA ASN A 135 46.58 -14.18 -33.51
C ASN A 135 45.69 -14.02 -32.26
N THR A 136 46.00 -14.70 -31.17
CA THR A 136 45.22 -14.67 -29.92
C THR A 136 45.32 -13.30 -29.23
N ALA A 137 44.19 -12.80 -28.73
CA ALA A 137 44.07 -11.50 -28.05
C ALA A 137 43.59 -11.66 -26.59
N GLN A 138 43.07 -10.58 -25.99
CA GLN A 138 42.65 -10.53 -24.59
C GLN A 138 41.23 -11.04 -24.29
N GLY A 139 40.61 -11.80 -25.20
CA GLY A 139 39.21 -12.22 -25.09
C GLY A 139 38.91 -13.22 -23.96
N VAL A 140 37.64 -13.27 -23.55
CA VAL A 140 37.09 -14.23 -22.57
C VAL A 140 36.43 -15.40 -23.30
N ASP A 141 37.00 -16.58 -23.10
CA ASP A 141 36.55 -17.89 -23.60
C ASP A 141 35.51 -18.50 -22.64
N VAL A 142 34.49 -19.21 -23.15
CA VAL A 142 33.32 -19.68 -22.36
C VAL A 142 33.04 -21.15 -22.59
N TRP A 143 33.01 -21.92 -21.49
CA TRP A 143 32.83 -23.36 -21.45
C TRP A 143 31.55 -23.72 -20.70
N PHE A 144 30.58 -24.28 -21.42
CA PHE A 144 29.23 -24.53 -20.93
C PHE A 144 29.16 -25.87 -20.19
N LYS A 145 28.89 -25.85 -18.88
CA LYS A 145 29.00 -27.00 -17.97
C LYS A 145 27.76 -27.90 -17.97
N LYS A 146 27.88 -29.16 -17.51
CA LYS A 146 26.75 -30.07 -17.21
C LYS A 146 26.68 -30.51 -15.74
N LYS A 147 27.50 -29.93 -14.86
CA LYS A 147 27.63 -30.31 -13.44
C LYS A 147 27.88 -29.06 -12.60
N ALA A 148 27.33 -29.00 -11.39
CA ALA A 148 27.57 -27.89 -10.45
C ALA A 148 28.96 -27.95 -9.80
N THR A 149 29.54 -29.15 -9.68
CA THR A 149 30.92 -29.31 -9.21
C THR A 149 31.92 -28.73 -10.24
N PRO A 150 33.15 -28.39 -9.84
CA PRO A 150 34.23 -28.05 -10.78
C PRO A 150 34.46 -29.14 -11.84
N VAL A 151 34.76 -28.75 -13.07
CA VAL A 151 35.01 -29.63 -14.23
C VAL A 151 36.22 -29.23 -15.07
N ILE A 152 36.94 -28.15 -14.78
CA ILE A 152 38.07 -27.65 -15.60
C ILE A 152 39.12 -28.73 -15.84
N ASP A 153 39.56 -29.43 -14.79
CA ASP A 153 40.61 -30.44 -14.90
C ASP A 153 40.15 -31.66 -15.73
N ASP A 154 38.88 -32.03 -15.63
CA ASP A 154 38.24 -33.07 -16.45
C ASP A 154 38.14 -32.63 -17.92
N MET A 155 37.72 -31.39 -18.19
CA MET A 155 37.59 -30.82 -19.53
C MET A 155 38.94 -30.75 -20.26
N TYR A 156 40.01 -30.31 -19.58
CA TYR A 156 41.37 -30.35 -20.14
C TYR A 156 41.94 -31.78 -20.29
N GLY A 157 41.36 -32.78 -19.62
CA GLY A 157 41.67 -34.19 -19.81
C GLY A 157 41.07 -34.79 -21.09
N LEU A 158 40.13 -34.09 -21.75
CA LEU A 158 39.50 -34.54 -22.99
C LEU A 158 40.47 -34.41 -24.19
N SER A 159 40.36 -35.33 -25.15
CA SER A 159 41.10 -35.25 -26.42
C SER A 159 40.64 -34.11 -27.32
N ASN A 160 39.40 -33.64 -27.14
CA ASN A 160 38.86 -32.43 -27.74
C ASN A 160 37.69 -31.91 -26.88
N TYR A 161 37.88 -30.80 -26.16
CA TYR A 161 36.87 -30.16 -25.32
C TYR A 161 35.82 -29.36 -26.13
N HIS A 162 36.06 -29.11 -27.44
CA HIS A 162 35.04 -28.60 -28.35
C HIS A 162 34.02 -29.67 -28.80
N ASN A 163 34.23 -30.95 -28.45
CA ASN A 163 33.19 -31.96 -28.59
C ASN A 163 32.43 -32.08 -27.27
N GLU A 164 31.10 -32.02 -27.33
CA GLU A 164 30.26 -32.11 -26.16
C GLU A 164 30.48 -33.41 -25.37
N SER A 165 30.61 -33.27 -24.06
CA SER A 165 30.95 -34.35 -23.14
C SER A 165 29.96 -34.44 -21.97
N GLN A 166 30.19 -35.41 -21.07
CA GLN A 166 29.48 -35.50 -19.78
C GLN A 166 29.78 -34.34 -18.81
N TYR A 167 30.78 -33.50 -19.11
CA TYR A 167 31.23 -32.39 -18.26
C TYR A 167 30.73 -31.03 -18.77
N GLY A 168 30.62 -30.91 -20.09
CA GLY A 168 30.35 -29.64 -20.77
C GLY A 168 30.88 -29.62 -22.20
N VAL A 169 30.95 -28.42 -22.77
CA VAL A 169 31.49 -28.16 -24.10
C VAL A 169 32.04 -26.73 -24.23
N ASP A 170 33.10 -26.58 -25.02
CA ASP A 170 33.56 -25.30 -25.57
C ASP A 170 32.93 -25.11 -26.97
N ALA A 171 31.98 -24.18 -27.08
CA ALA A 171 31.14 -24.01 -28.28
C ALA A 171 30.90 -22.55 -28.69
N TYR A 172 31.54 -21.61 -27.99
CA TYR A 172 31.46 -20.17 -28.26
C TYR A 172 32.82 -19.68 -28.73
N SER A 173 32.97 -19.41 -30.03
CA SER A 173 34.30 -19.12 -30.58
C SER A 173 34.81 -17.76 -30.13
N VAL A 174 36.11 -17.68 -29.85
CA VAL A 174 36.82 -16.41 -29.64
C VAL A 174 38.04 -16.29 -30.55
N ASN A 175 38.01 -17.04 -31.66
CA ASN A 175 39.10 -17.14 -32.62
C ASN A 175 39.45 -15.79 -33.26
N GLY A 176 40.75 -15.49 -33.30
CA GLY A 176 41.30 -14.23 -33.80
C GLY A 176 41.39 -13.13 -32.73
N LYS A 177 41.43 -11.88 -33.16
CA LYS A 177 41.54 -10.72 -32.25
C LYS A 177 40.16 -10.21 -31.85
N ARG A 178 39.44 -11.00 -31.06
CA ARG A 178 38.10 -10.70 -30.52
C ARG A 178 38.12 -10.60 -28.99
N LEU A 179 37.07 -10.06 -28.39
CA LEU A 179 36.91 -9.88 -26.93
C LEU A 179 36.14 -11.02 -26.25
N GLY A 180 35.50 -11.90 -27.02
CA GLY A 180 34.75 -13.04 -26.46
C GLY A 180 33.58 -12.59 -25.61
N CYS A 181 33.37 -13.18 -24.44
CA CYS A 181 32.24 -12.87 -23.56
C CYS A 181 32.65 -11.93 -22.42
N GLY A 182 32.64 -10.61 -22.67
CA GLY A 182 32.93 -9.59 -21.65
C GLY A 182 34.39 -9.14 -21.57
N GLY A 183 35.20 -9.42 -22.58
CA GLY A 183 36.55 -8.83 -22.68
C GLY A 183 36.51 -7.31 -22.83
N THR A 184 37.62 -6.64 -22.48
CA THR A 184 37.70 -5.17 -22.49
C THR A 184 38.78 -4.61 -23.42
N ALA A 185 38.45 -3.51 -24.13
CA ALA A 185 39.36 -2.74 -24.98
C ALA A 185 39.00 -1.25 -25.01
N ALA A 186 39.99 -0.38 -25.22
CA ALA A 186 39.73 1.03 -25.48
C ALA A 186 39.11 1.22 -26.88
N VAL A 187 38.17 2.16 -27.00
CA VAL A 187 37.59 2.58 -28.28
C VAL A 187 38.34 3.80 -28.78
N VAL A 188 39.07 3.64 -29.89
CA VAL A 188 39.93 4.66 -30.50
C VAL A 188 39.54 4.83 -31.97
N GLY A 189 39.21 6.05 -32.37
CA GLY A 189 38.79 6.34 -33.75
C GLY A 189 37.54 5.56 -34.20
N GLY A 190 36.67 5.15 -33.26
CA GLY A 190 35.50 4.32 -33.53
C GLY A 190 35.80 2.82 -33.69
N LYS A 191 36.96 2.34 -33.23
CA LYS A 191 37.37 0.92 -33.30
C LYS A 191 37.89 0.39 -31.96
N LEU A 192 37.76 -0.92 -31.75
CA LEU A 192 38.28 -1.62 -30.58
C LEU A 192 39.80 -1.81 -30.70
N GLN A 193 40.57 -1.18 -29.81
CA GLN A 193 42.02 -1.31 -29.76
C GLN A 193 42.43 -2.60 -29.03
N MET A 194 42.43 -3.71 -29.78
CA MET A 194 42.85 -5.03 -29.30
C MET A 194 44.32 -5.05 -28.88
N HIS A 195 44.64 -5.79 -27.81
CA HIS A 195 45.98 -5.89 -27.24
C HIS A 195 46.41 -7.34 -27.01
N SER A 196 47.67 -7.55 -26.60
CA SER A 196 48.19 -8.89 -26.31
C SER A 196 47.44 -9.53 -25.13
N PRO A 197 47.44 -10.88 -25.02
CA PRO A 197 46.99 -11.58 -23.82
C PRO A 197 47.86 -11.26 -22.59
N TYR A 198 47.54 -11.79 -21.41
CA TYR A 198 48.19 -11.34 -20.16
C TYR A 198 49.64 -11.80 -20.03
N SER A 199 50.48 -10.94 -19.43
CA SER A 199 51.86 -11.25 -19.07
C SER A 199 51.94 -12.17 -17.85
N THR A 200 51.21 -11.82 -16.79
CA THR A 200 51.24 -12.52 -15.50
C THR A 200 49.84 -12.72 -14.95
N CYS A 201 49.68 -13.77 -14.14
CA CYS A 201 48.46 -14.06 -13.40
C CYS A 201 48.82 -14.41 -11.96
N THR A 202 48.09 -13.83 -11.00
CA THR A 202 48.20 -14.11 -9.57
C THR A 202 46.86 -14.61 -9.06
N LEU A 203 46.82 -15.79 -8.46
CA LEU A 203 45.60 -16.28 -7.79
C LEU A 203 45.36 -15.46 -6.51
N GLY A 204 44.11 -15.04 -6.31
CA GLY A 204 43.61 -14.38 -5.11
C GLY A 204 43.00 -15.40 -4.14
N GLN A 205 41.82 -15.07 -3.59
CA GLN A 205 41.07 -15.97 -2.72
C GLN A 205 40.66 -17.24 -3.48
N GLN A 206 40.73 -18.40 -2.83
CA GLN A 206 40.25 -19.68 -3.37
C GLN A 206 39.52 -20.41 -2.24
N SER A 207 38.20 -20.56 -2.34
CA SER A 207 37.36 -21.18 -1.31
C SER A 207 36.32 -22.14 -1.93
N ALA A 208 35.29 -22.53 -1.18
CA ALA A 208 34.20 -23.34 -1.73
C ALA A 208 33.26 -22.47 -2.58
N LEU A 209 32.91 -21.28 -2.07
CA LEU A 209 31.89 -20.39 -2.62
C LEU A 209 32.43 -19.22 -3.45
N ARG A 210 33.73 -18.91 -3.39
CA ARG A 210 34.34 -17.85 -4.21
C ARG A 210 35.78 -18.17 -4.63
N SER A 211 36.10 -17.83 -5.87
CA SER A 211 37.47 -17.88 -6.38
C SER A 211 37.81 -16.59 -7.14
N SER A 212 38.99 -16.03 -6.93
CA SER A 212 39.44 -14.80 -7.59
C SER A 212 40.88 -14.87 -8.06
N PHE A 213 41.23 -14.05 -9.05
CA PHE A 213 42.58 -13.90 -9.58
C PHE A 213 42.76 -12.54 -10.26
N THR A 214 44.01 -12.12 -10.43
CA THR A 214 44.38 -10.86 -11.08
C THR A 214 45.33 -11.12 -12.25
N LEU A 215 45.00 -10.57 -13.40
CA LEU A 215 45.79 -10.59 -14.63
C LEU A 215 46.47 -9.24 -14.84
N THR A 216 47.77 -9.26 -15.18
CA THR A 216 48.50 -8.05 -15.59
C THR A 216 48.87 -8.16 -17.07
N TYR A 217 48.56 -7.12 -17.83
CA TYR A 217 48.93 -6.96 -19.24
C TYR A 217 49.91 -5.80 -19.35
N ASP A 218 51.17 -6.10 -19.70
CA ASP A 218 52.19 -5.07 -19.88
C ASP A 218 52.13 -4.49 -21.30
N ASN A 219 52.40 -3.19 -21.42
CA ASN A 219 52.52 -2.48 -22.71
C ASN A 219 51.24 -2.49 -23.56
N VAL A 220 50.08 -2.34 -22.93
CA VAL A 220 48.83 -2.07 -23.65
C VAL A 220 48.92 -0.69 -24.27
N SER A 221 49.06 -0.63 -25.60
CA SER A 221 49.13 0.66 -26.30
C SER A 221 47.75 1.21 -26.59
N ILE A 222 47.53 2.50 -26.30
CA ILE A 222 46.29 3.24 -26.57
C ILE A 222 46.67 4.63 -27.12
N ASP A 223 46.29 4.95 -28.36
CA ASP A 223 46.78 6.12 -29.12
C ASP A 223 48.32 6.33 -29.07
N GLY A 224 49.09 5.24 -29.12
CA GLY A 224 50.56 5.30 -29.12
C GLY A 224 51.20 5.60 -27.75
N ALA A 225 50.42 5.95 -26.72
CA ALA A 225 50.86 5.85 -25.33
C ALA A 225 50.84 4.39 -24.87
N SER A 226 51.62 4.05 -23.83
CA SER A 226 51.73 2.69 -23.28
C SER A 226 51.22 2.66 -21.85
N TYR A 227 50.46 1.62 -21.51
CA TYR A 227 49.79 1.42 -20.23
C TYR A 227 50.04 0.02 -19.69
N THR A 228 50.02 -0.13 -18.37
CA THR A 228 49.81 -1.42 -17.71
C THR A 228 48.33 -1.55 -17.42
N LYS A 229 47.71 -2.65 -17.86
CA LYS A 229 46.32 -2.98 -17.53
C LYS A 229 46.30 -4.09 -16.48
N THR A 230 45.49 -3.91 -15.45
CA THR A 230 45.19 -4.90 -14.43
C THR A 230 43.73 -5.29 -14.56
N LEU A 231 43.42 -6.59 -14.56
CA LEU A 231 42.06 -7.12 -14.53
C LEU A 231 41.96 -8.13 -13.39
N THR A 232 41.19 -7.80 -12.36
CA THR A 232 40.81 -8.75 -11.31
C THR A 232 39.47 -9.36 -11.67
N VAL A 233 39.37 -10.69 -11.60
CA VAL A 233 38.13 -11.45 -11.82
C VAL A 233 37.78 -12.19 -10.54
N GLU A 234 36.50 -12.15 -10.17
CA GLU A 234 35.91 -12.89 -9.07
C GLU A 234 34.72 -13.72 -9.60
N THR A 235 34.75 -15.02 -9.33
CA THR A 235 33.64 -15.94 -9.60
C THR A 235 33.06 -16.44 -8.28
N THR A 236 31.74 -16.42 -8.18
CA THR A 236 30.98 -16.63 -6.94
C THR A 236 29.87 -17.65 -7.19
N ALA A 237 29.60 -18.50 -6.21
CA ALA A 237 28.56 -19.52 -6.27
C ALA A 237 27.14 -18.91 -6.41
N GLY A 238 26.30 -19.50 -7.26
CA GLY A 238 24.95 -19.05 -7.59
C GLY A 238 24.87 -17.87 -8.56
N ALA A 239 25.95 -17.09 -8.71
CA ALA A 239 25.99 -15.85 -9.49
C ALA A 239 25.94 -16.12 -11.01
N LEU A 240 25.07 -15.39 -11.72
CA LEU A 240 24.88 -15.51 -13.16
C LEU A 240 26.13 -15.08 -13.95
N LEU A 241 26.70 -13.93 -13.55
CA LEU A 241 27.88 -13.32 -14.18
C LEU A 241 29.01 -13.20 -13.15
N ASN A 242 30.25 -13.35 -13.61
CA ASN A 242 31.45 -13.05 -12.82
C ASN A 242 31.59 -11.53 -12.62
N LYS A 243 32.22 -11.10 -11.53
CA LYS A 243 32.62 -9.71 -11.33
C LYS A 243 34.02 -9.49 -11.91
N GLY A 244 34.18 -8.46 -12.73
CA GLY A 244 35.46 -7.99 -13.25
C GLY A 244 35.74 -6.57 -12.75
N THR A 245 36.97 -6.29 -12.33
CA THR A 245 37.44 -4.94 -12.00
C THR A 245 38.68 -4.65 -12.84
N VAL A 246 38.60 -3.66 -13.72
CA VAL A 246 39.69 -3.27 -14.63
C VAL A 246 40.29 -1.92 -14.26
N ARG A 247 41.61 -1.82 -14.33
CA ARG A 247 42.40 -0.62 -14.07
C ARG A 247 43.48 -0.47 -15.13
N PHE A 248 43.75 0.76 -15.59
CA PHE A 248 44.90 1.10 -16.42
C PHE A 248 45.77 2.12 -15.69
N ASP A 249 47.06 1.85 -15.62
CA ASP A 249 48.09 2.74 -15.05
C ASP A 249 49.07 3.18 -16.15
N GLY A 250 49.39 4.47 -16.19
CA GLY A 250 50.23 5.08 -17.23
C GLY A 250 50.03 6.60 -17.32
N PRO A 251 50.37 7.24 -18.46
CA PRO A 251 50.16 8.67 -18.65
C PRO A 251 48.69 9.09 -18.51
N ALA A 252 48.43 10.10 -17.69
CA ALA A 252 47.08 10.60 -17.39
C ALA A 252 46.31 10.92 -18.69
N LYS A 253 45.15 10.27 -18.84
CA LYS A 253 44.29 10.34 -20.03
C LYS A 253 42.88 9.90 -19.68
N THR A 254 41.88 10.43 -20.38
CA THR A 254 40.52 9.88 -20.46
C THR A 254 40.32 9.30 -21.85
N PHE A 255 39.71 8.12 -21.95
CA PHE A 255 39.38 7.46 -23.22
C PHE A 255 38.12 6.60 -23.05
N ARG A 256 37.42 6.32 -24.16
CA ARG A 256 36.28 5.40 -24.17
C ARG A 256 36.76 3.97 -23.94
N LEU A 257 36.14 3.23 -23.03
CA LEU A 257 36.44 1.84 -22.70
C LEU A 257 35.19 0.98 -22.91
N ALA A 258 35.33 -0.11 -23.67
CA ALA A 258 34.26 -1.07 -23.93
C ALA A 258 34.42 -2.33 -23.06
N VAL A 259 33.30 -2.83 -22.55
CA VAL A 259 33.08 -4.22 -22.11
C VAL A 259 32.20 -4.87 -23.17
N ALA A 260 32.64 -5.97 -23.79
CA ALA A 260 32.05 -6.39 -25.06
C ALA A 260 31.78 -7.90 -25.18
N ILE A 261 30.66 -8.24 -25.82
CA ILE A 261 30.31 -9.61 -26.25
C ILE A 261 30.54 -9.70 -27.76
N TYR A 262 31.32 -10.67 -28.23
CA TYR A 262 31.52 -10.93 -29.65
C TYR A 262 30.25 -11.53 -30.28
N GLN A 263 29.83 -10.98 -31.42
CA GLN A 263 28.65 -11.43 -32.16
C GLN A 263 29.12 -12.16 -33.43
N HIS A 264 28.77 -13.44 -33.57
CA HIS A 264 29.18 -14.26 -34.72
C HIS A 264 28.33 -13.99 -35.97
N THR A 265 28.22 -12.73 -36.40
CA THR A 265 27.39 -12.31 -37.53
C THR A 265 27.97 -12.66 -38.90
N ASP A 266 29.25 -13.06 -38.97
CA ASP A 266 29.99 -13.35 -40.20
C ASP A 266 29.99 -14.83 -40.62
N MET A 267 29.31 -15.71 -39.86
CA MET A 267 29.41 -17.17 -40.04
C MET A 267 28.22 -17.81 -40.76
N THR A 268 28.51 -18.57 -41.82
CA THR A 268 27.53 -19.12 -42.80
C THR A 268 26.58 -20.21 -42.29
N HIS A 269 26.60 -20.55 -40.99
CA HIS A 269 25.88 -21.69 -40.41
C HIS A 269 25.07 -21.35 -39.15
N LEU A 270 25.06 -20.10 -38.72
CA LEU A 270 24.27 -19.64 -37.59
C LEU A 270 22.89 -19.17 -38.05
N THR A 271 21.86 -19.46 -37.25
CA THR A 271 20.67 -18.60 -37.20
C THR A 271 21.09 -17.25 -36.63
N GLU A 272 20.47 -16.17 -37.10
CA GLU A 272 20.71 -14.82 -36.57
C GLU A 272 20.58 -14.83 -35.04
N GLY A 273 21.63 -14.38 -34.36
CA GLY A 273 21.65 -14.30 -32.91
C GLY A 273 20.75 -13.16 -32.42
N VAL A 274 20.23 -13.30 -31.20
CA VAL A 274 19.32 -12.32 -30.61
C VAL A 274 20.10 -11.46 -29.63
N ALA A 275 20.09 -10.14 -29.85
CA ALA A 275 20.67 -9.17 -28.93
C ALA A 275 19.61 -8.67 -27.95
N PHE A 276 19.95 -8.69 -26.67
CA PHE A 276 19.20 -8.01 -25.63
C PHE A 276 19.91 -6.71 -25.29
N THR A 277 19.22 -5.58 -25.54
CA THR A 277 19.75 -4.21 -25.36
C THR A 277 18.72 -3.25 -24.77
N GLU A 278 17.55 -3.77 -24.41
CA GLU A 278 16.35 -3.00 -24.04
C GLU A 278 16.44 -2.41 -22.63
N VAL A 279 17.24 -3.02 -21.75
CA VAL A 279 17.47 -2.55 -20.37
C VAL A 279 18.81 -1.81 -20.29
N PRO A 280 18.84 -0.51 -19.92
CA PRO A 280 20.07 0.28 -19.90
C PRO A 280 21.19 -0.30 -19.02
N GLY A 281 22.41 -0.24 -19.54
CA GLY A 281 23.65 -0.64 -18.85
C GLY A 281 23.93 -2.15 -18.83
N ILE A 282 22.97 -3.01 -19.23
CA ILE A 282 23.14 -4.45 -19.39
C ILE A 282 22.89 -4.87 -20.84
N VAL A 283 23.67 -5.83 -21.34
CA VAL A 283 23.48 -6.44 -22.66
C VAL A 283 23.54 -7.95 -22.58
N GLY A 284 22.80 -8.61 -23.47
CA GLY A 284 22.83 -10.05 -23.66
C GLY A 284 22.96 -10.43 -25.13
N TRP A 285 23.48 -11.63 -25.38
CA TRP A 285 23.50 -12.25 -26.70
C TRP A 285 23.09 -13.71 -26.56
N ALA A 286 22.25 -14.18 -27.49
CA ALA A 286 21.83 -15.57 -27.59
C ALA A 286 22.11 -16.09 -29.00
N GLU A 287 22.89 -17.16 -29.12
CA GLU A 287 23.27 -17.75 -30.41
C GLU A 287 23.20 -19.29 -30.42
N ALA A 288 23.19 -19.86 -31.62
CA ALA A 288 23.51 -21.27 -31.80
C ALA A 288 25.04 -21.46 -31.68
N LYS A 289 25.52 -22.70 -31.61
CA LYS A 289 26.96 -22.99 -31.48
C LYS A 289 27.77 -22.27 -32.56
N SER A 290 28.77 -21.49 -32.16
CA SER A 290 29.74 -20.89 -33.09
C SER A 290 30.91 -21.84 -33.37
N GLU A 291 31.25 -22.74 -32.44
CA GLU A 291 32.28 -23.77 -32.66
C GLU A 291 31.85 -25.16 -32.14
N GLY A 292 32.67 -26.17 -32.41
CA GLY A 292 32.54 -27.48 -31.78
C GLY A 292 31.42 -28.39 -32.31
N SER A 293 31.26 -29.54 -31.64
CA SER A 293 30.30 -30.60 -31.96
C SER A 293 29.30 -30.75 -30.81
N ILE A 294 28.05 -30.42 -31.06
CA ILE A 294 26.94 -30.47 -30.09
C ILE A 294 26.04 -31.67 -30.41
N THR A 295 25.69 -32.41 -29.36
CA THR A 295 24.81 -33.57 -29.36
C THR A 295 23.50 -33.34 -28.60
N SER A 296 23.48 -32.38 -27.66
CA SER A 296 22.27 -31.92 -26.99
C SER A 296 21.33 -31.25 -27.98
N ALA A 297 20.16 -31.84 -28.20
CA ALA A 297 19.13 -31.29 -29.08
C ALA A 297 18.61 -29.94 -28.54
N GLY A 298 18.44 -28.96 -29.42
CA GLY A 298 17.95 -27.63 -29.05
C GLY A 298 18.92 -26.77 -28.24
N ALA A 299 20.20 -27.16 -28.13
CA ALA A 299 21.19 -26.39 -27.37
C ALA A 299 21.32 -24.94 -27.87
N ARG A 300 21.19 -24.00 -26.95
CA ARG A 300 21.26 -22.55 -27.17
C ARG A 300 22.28 -21.95 -26.20
N PHE A 301 23.12 -21.06 -26.69
CA PHE A 301 24.26 -20.52 -25.95
C PHE A 301 24.04 -19.04 -25.68
N PHE A 302 24.33 -18.65 -24.44
CA PHE A 302 23.98 -17.36 -23.92
C PHE A 302 25.20 -16.64 -23.34
N GLN A 303 25.25 -15.33 -23.55
CA GLN A 303 26.26 -14.42 -23.01
C GLN A 303 25.58 -13.18 -22.42
N GLY A 304 26.24 -12.56 -21.45
CA GLY A 304 25.77 -11.33 -20.82
C GLY A 304 26.92 -10.48 -20.29
N ALA A 305 26.74 -9.17 -20.33
CA ALA A 305 27.66 -8.19 -19.77
C ALA A 305 26.88 -7.03 -19.15
N TYR A 306 27.36 -6.49 -18.03
CA TYR A 306 26.69 -5.43 -17.27
C TYR A 306 27.71 -4.44 -16.69
N ILE A 307 27.46 -3.14 -16.81
CA ILE A 307 28.20 -2.09 -16.09
C ILE A 307 27.21 -1.38 -15.15
N PRO A 308 27.43 -1.41 -13.82
CA PRO A 308 26.60 -0.68 -12.87
C PRO A 308 26.64 0.84 -13.10
N SER A 309 25.48 1.48 -12.99
CA SER A 309 25.29 2.92 -13.23
C SER A 309 26.15 3.81 -12.32
N GLY A 310 26.46 3.37 -11.10
CA GLY A 310 27.27 4.10 -10.12
C GLY A 310 28.79 4.03 -10.33
N GLU A 311 29.30 3.20 -11.24
CA GLU A 311 30.75 3.03 -11.45
C GLU A 311 31.39 4.14 -12.30
N THR A 312 30.59 4.97 -12.97
CA THR A 312 31.08 5.99 -13.91
C THR A 312 30.36 7.31 -13.76
N SER A 313 31.08 8.43 -13.94
CA SER A 313 30.51 9.79 -13.87
C SER A 313 29.74 10.21 -15.14
N GLY A 314 29.47 9.27 -16.05
CA GLY A 314 28.76 9.50 -17.32
C GLY A 314 27.89 8.31 -17.69
N THR A 315 27.14 8.43 -18.79
CA THR A 315 26.17 7.42 -19.24
C THR A 315 26.87 6.20 -19.87
N VAL A 316 26.51 5.00 -19.43
CA VAL A 316 26.86 3.75 -20.13
C VAL A 316 26.09 3.69 -21.45
N THR A 317 26.79 3.57 -22.56
CA THR A 317 26.21 3.53 -23.91
C THR A 317 26.31 2.14 -24.54
N THR A 318 25.26 1.70 -25.24
CA THR A 318 25.28 0.44 -25.99
C THR A 318 25.65 0.71 -27.45
N GLU A 319 26.73 0.11 -27.94
CA GLU A 319 27.23 0.26 -29.31
C GLU A 319 27.56 -1.09 -29.93
N VAL A 320 27.50 -1.21 -31.26
CA VAL A 320 28.09 -2.35 -31.99
C VAL A 320 29.39 -1.88 -32.64
N ILE A 321 30.52 -2.43 -32.23
CA ILE A 321 31.87 -2.02 -32.67
C ILE A 321 32.68 -3.25 -33.07
N ASP A 322 33.21 -3.26 -34.30
CA ASP A 322 34.01 -4.36 -34.86
C ASP A 322 33.40 -5.75 -34.58
N ASP A 323 32.10 -5.91 -34.84
CA ASP A 323 31.27 -7.10 -34.61
C ASP A 323 31.08 -7.51 -33.12
N HIS A 324 31.19 -6.56 -32.18
CA HIS A 324 30.91 -6.82 -30.77
C HIS A 324 29.79 -5.92 -30.24
N LEU A 325 28.87 -6.51 -29.48
CA LEU A 325 27.90 -5.79 -28.67
C LEU A 325 28.61 -5.25 -27.41
N CYS A 326 28.79 -3.93 -27.37
CA CYS A 326 29.61 -3.23 -26.40
C CYS A 326 28.77 -2.38 -25.44
N LEU A 327 29.08 -2.47 -24.15
CA LEU A 327 28.79 -1.42 -23.18
C LEU A 327 30.03 -0.52 -23.12
N VAL A 328 29.86 0.77 -23.45
CA VAL A 328 30.95 1.73 -23.60
C VAL A 328 30.78 2.89 -22.63
N VAL A 329 31.87 3.22 -21.93
CA VAL A 329 31.95 4.29 -20.92
C VAL A 329 33.15 5.18 -21.15
N ASP A 330 33.11 6.43 -20.66
CA ASP A 330 34.31 7.27 -20.55
C ASP A 330 35.12 6.85 -19.32
N TYR A 331 36.33 6.33 -19.55
CA TYR A 331 37.22 5.80 -18.52
C TYR A 331 38.42 6.73 -18.32
N THR A 332 38.83 6.93 -17.06
CA THR A 332 39.98 7.77 -16.69
C THR A 332 41.11 6.92 -16.13
N VAL A 333 42.30 7.05 -16.73
CA VAL A 333 43.51 6.33 -16.30
C VAL A 333 43.78 6.57 -14.82
N GLY A 334 43.98 5.49 -14.07
CA GLY A 334 44.20 5.52 -12.62
C GLY A 334 42.93 5.35 -11.77
N THR A 335 41.73 5.27 -12.36
CA THR A 335 40.52 4.79 -11.67
C THR A 335 40.32 3.29 -11.88
N GLU A 336 39.44 2.68 -11.11
CA GLU A 336 38.94 1.33 -11.39
C GLU A 336 37.59 1.43 -12.11
N LEU A 337 37.20 0.37 -12.83
CA LEU A 337 35.87 0.17 -13.39
C LEU A 337 35.43 -1.26 -13.05
N THR A 338 34.34 -1.39 -12.28
CA THR A 338 33.67 -2.67 -12.09
C THR A 338 32.68 -2.93 -13.23
N PHE A 339 32.66 -4.17 -13.69
CA PHE A 339 31.70 -4.68 -14.64
C PHE A 339 31.42 -6.15 -14.31
N TYR A 340 30.40 -6.72 -14.94
CA TYR A 340 30.04 -8.13 -14.79
C TYR A 340 29.94 -8.79 -16.15
N PHE A 341 30.32 -10.05 -16.24
CA PHE A 341 30.28 -10.82 -17.50
C PHE A 341 30.18 -12.33 -17.26
N GLY A 342 29.51 -13.03 -18.16
CA GLY A 342 29.34 -14.47 -18.04
C GLY A 342 28.43 -15.05 -19.12
N GLY A 343 28.32 -16.38 -19.11
CA GLY A 343 27.50 -17.11 -20.06
C GLY A 343 26.81 -18.32 -19.45
N GLY A 344 25.94 -18.92 -20.26
CA GLY A 344 25.13 -20.08 -19.87
C GLY A 344 24.56 -20.78 -21.11
N TRP A 345 23.85 -21.87 -20.88
CA TRP A 345 23.11 -22.58 -21.93
C TRP A 345 21.88 -23.26 -21.36
N ASN A 346 20.88 -23.50 -22.21
CA ASN A 346 19.61 -24.10 -21.81
C ASN A 346 19.71 -25.57 -21.33
N ILE A 347 20.87 -26.21 -21.51
CA ILE A 347 21.08 -27.62 -21.11
C ILE A 347 21.36 -27.76 -19.60
N PHE A 348 21.94 -26.73 -18.96
CA PHE A 348 22.32 -26.80 -17.55
C PHE A 348 22.49 -25.41 -16.89
N PRO A 349 21.97 -25.21 -15.67
CA PRO A 349 21.06 -26.09 -14.94
C PRO A 349 19.73 -26.29 -15.69
N ALA A 350 19.23 -27.52 -15.74
CA ALA A 350 18.01 -27.84 -16.48
C ALA A 350 16.81 -27.10 -15.87
N GLY A 351 15.97 -26.47 -16.70
CA GLY A 351 14.82 -25.68 -16.26
C GLY A 351 15.16 -24.26 -15.80
N ARG A 352 16.41 -23.79 -15.96
CA ARG A 352 16.85 -22.45 -15.50
C ARG A 352 16.89 -21.39 -16.61
N TYR A 353 17.20 -21.77 -17.85
CA TYR A 353 17.35 -20.86 -18.99
C TYR A 353 16.80 -21.49 -20.28
N ASP A 354 15.54 -21.93 -20.27
CA ASP A 354 15.02 -22.80 -21.32
C ASP A 354 14.85 -22.12 -22.70
N SER A 355 14.86 -20.78 -22.75
CA SER A 355 14.79 -19.96 -23.97
C SER A 355 15.65 -18.69 -23.89
N ASP A 356 15.77 -17.98 -25.01
CA ASP A 356 16.44 -16.67 -25.10
C ASP A 356 15.82 -15.66 -24.13
N GLU A 357 14.48 -15.61 -24.07
CA GLU A 357 13.72 -14.73 -23.18
C GLU A 357 14.00 -15.05 -21.70
N ALA A 358 14.07 -16.33 -21.34
CA ALA A 358 14.41 -16.75 -19.97
C ALA A 358 15.83 -16.34 -19.56
N TRP A 359 16.78 -16.33 -20.50
CA TRP A 359 18.12 -15.78 -20.26
C TRP A 359 18.11 -14.25 -20.11
N PHE A 360 17.38 -13.52 -20.96
CA PHE A 360 17.29 -12.06 -20.89
C PHE A 360 16.54 -11.57 -19.64
N GLU A 361 15.53 -12.31 -19.20
CA GLU A 361 14.89 -12.10 -17.90
C GLU A 361 15.87 -12.38 -16.76
N ALA A 362 16.66 -13.46 -16.83
CA ALA A 362 17.69 -13.75 -15.83
C ALA A 362 18.78 -12.66 -15.76
N LEU A 363 19.19 -12.08 -16.90
CA LEU A 363 20.07 -10.90 -16.94
C LEU A 363 19.40 -9.69 -16.27
N SER A 364 18.14 -9.41 -16.60
CA SER A 364 17.37 -8.29 -16.03
C SER A 364 17.23 -8.42 -14.50
N ARG A 365 16.93 -9.63 -14.01
CA ARG A 365 16.91 -9.95 -12.58
C ARG A 365 18.30 -9.86 -11.95
N PHE A 366 19.35 -10.30 -12.64
CA PHE A 366 20.74 -10.19 -12.15
C PHE A 366 21.15 -8.73 -11.94
N LYS A 367 20.86 -7.85 -12.90
CA LYS A 367 21.06 -6.39 -12.74
C LYS A 367 20.39 -5.88 -11.46
N GLN A 368 19.12 -6.25 -11.24
CA GLN A 368 18.39 -5.90 -10.01
C GLN A 368 19.04 -6.46 -8.74
N THR A 369 19.57 -7.69 -8.74
CA THR A 369 20.29 -8.24 -7.57
C THR A 369 21.61 -7.53 -7.26
N ILE A 370 22.27 -6.94 -8.26
CA ILE A 370 23.50 -6.14 -8.04
C ILE A 370 23.15 -4.71 -7.58
N GLU A 371 22.08 -4.12 -8.10
CA GLU A 371 21.62 -2.78 -7.69
C GLU A 371 20.89 -2.78 -6.34
N GLN A 372 20.28 -3.90 -5.97
CA GLN A 372 19.64 -4.15 -4.69
C GLN A 372 20.15 -5.48 -4.10
N PRO A 373 21.37 -5.54 -3.53
CA PRO A 373 21.91 -6.76 -2.91
C PRO A 373 21.07 -7.19 -1.69
N LEU A 374 21.19 -8.45 -1.27
CA LEU A 374 20.66 -8.88 0.03
C LEU A 374 21.39 -8.10 1.13
N THR A 375 20.70 -7.14 1.74
CA THR A 375 21.28 -6.35 2.82
C THR A 375 21.23 -7.14 4.13
N PRO A 376 22.37 -7.38 4.81
CA PRO A 376 22.36 -7.84 6.18
C PRO A 376 21.77 -6.74 7.07
N THR A 377 20.60 -7.03 7.60
CA THR A 377 19.87 -6.22 8.58
C THR A 377 20.11 -6.82 9.96
N SER A 378 20.27 -6.00 11.00
CA SER A 378 20.23 -6.51 12.37
C SER A 378 18.81 -7.02 12.71
N MET A 379 18.70 -7.83 13.76
CA MET A 379 17.41 -8.10 14.46
C MET A 379 16.88 -6.86 15.24
N GLN A 380 17.13 -5.66 14.70
CA GLN A 380 16.67 -4.36 15.19
C GLN A 380 16.37 -3.38 14.04
N THR A 381 16.30 -3.83 12.77
CA THR A 381 16.18 -2.90 11.63
C THR A 381 14.73 -2.78 11.20
N LEU A 382 14.20 -1.55 11.23
CA LEU A 382 12.83 -1.25 10.82
C LEU A 382 12.58 -1.66 9.34
N PRO A 383 11.36 -2.08 8.98
CA PRO A 383 11.00 -2.50 7.62
C PRO A 383 11.18 -1.37 6.60
N ALA A 384 11.13 -1.67 5.29
CA ALA A 384 11.10 -0.57 4.32
C ALA A 384 9.69 0.00 4.22
N LYS A 385 9.61 1.30 3.90
CA LYS A 385 8.35 2.04 3.93
C LYS A 385 7.33 1.48 2.94
N ASP A 386 7.76 1.18 1.71
CA ASP A 386 6.86 0.67 0.67
C ASP A 386 6.24 -0.70 1.05
N ASP A 387 6.99 -1.60 1.69
CA ASP A 387 6.46 -2.90 2.16
C ASP A 387 5.31 -2.69 3.17
N VAL A 388 5.51 -1.80 4.15
CA VAL A 388 4.51 -1.51 5.17
C VAL A 388 3.29 -0.84 4.57
N MET A 389 3.49 0.07 3.61
CA MET A 389 2.40 0.76 2.92
C MET A 389 1.60 -0.20 2.03
N ALA A 390 2.26 -1.11 1.32
CA ALA A 390 1.60 -2.14 0.52
C ALA A 390 0.74 -3.08 1.40
N ILE A 391 1.25 -3.50 2.56
CA ILE A 391 0.52 -4.31 3.54
C ILE A 391 -0.69 -3.54 4.10
N LEU A 392 -0.48 -2.29 4.52
CA LEU A 392 -1.53 -1.40 5.05
C LEU A 392 -2.67 -1.23 4.04
N ASN A 393 -2.33 -0.94 2.78
CA ASN A 393 -3.30 -0.77 1.71
C ASN A 393 -4.06 -2.07 1.41
N THR A 394 -3.33 -3.20 1.29
CA THR A 394 -3.91 -4.52 1.03
C THR A 394 -4.94 -4.90 2.10
N VAL A 395 -4.58 -4.76 3.38
CA VAL A 395 -5.47 -5.07 4.51
C VAL A 395 -6.72 -4.20 4.52
N ASN A 396 -6.57 -2.88 4.30
CA ASN A 396 -7.71 -1.98 4.36
C ASN A 396 -8.67 -2.16 3.16
N GLN A 397 -8.13 -2.28 1.94
CA GLN A 397 -8.93 -2.55 0.73
C GLN A 397 -9.67 -3.88 0.84
N THR A 398 -8.98 -4.96 1.25
CA THR A 398 -9.59 -6.28 1.46
C THR A 398 -10.75 -6.22 2.46
N TRP A 399 -10.62 -5.43 3.53
CA TRP A 399 -11.70 -5.25 4.48
C TRP A 399 -12.89 -4.50 3.87
N GLN A 400 -12.66 -3.39 3.17
CA GLN A 400 -13.73 -2.56 2.59
C GLN A 400 -14.47 -3.30 1.47
N GLU A 401 -13.75 -4.02 0.60
CA GLU A 401 -14.33 -4.86 -0.47
C GLU A 401 -15.21 -5.98 0.09
N LYS A 402 -14.82 -6.58 1.22
CA LYS A 402 -15.61 -7.61 1.92
C LYS A 402 -16.78 -7.03 2.74
N HIS A 403 -16.80 -5.71 3.00
CA HIS A 403 -17.81 -5.03 3.82
C HIS A 403 -18.40 -3.77 3.16
N PRO A 404 -18.92 -3.82 1.91
CA PRO A 404 -19.44 -2.64 1.20
C PRO A 404 -20.67 -1.98 1.85
N THR A 405 -21.22 -2.57 2.92
CA THR A 405 -22.31 -2.01 3.72
C THR A 405 -21.86 -1.77 5.16
N HIS A 406 -21.90 -0.51 5.60
CA HIS A 406 -21.46 -0.15 6.95
C HIS A 406 -22.36 -0.71 8.06
N GLY A 407 -21.73 -1.06 9.18
CA GLY A 407 -22.40 -1.43 10.43
C GLY A 407 -22.90 -0.21 11.23
N ASP A 408 -23.35 -0.45 12.46
CA ASP A 408 -23.67 0.59 13.44
C ASP A 408 -22.43 1.27 14.05
N TYR A 409 -22.66 2.22 14.95
CA TYR A 409 -21.67 3.05 15.65
C TYR A 409 -20.90 2.31 16.76
N PHE A 410 -21.21 1.04 17.06
CA PHE A 410 -20.75 0.37 18.28
C PHE A 410 -19.24 0.04 18.22
N TRP A 411 -18.63 -0.16 19.39
CA TRP A 411 -17.17 -0.07 19.57
C TRP A 411 -16.35 -0.87 18.57
N ASN A 412 -16.79 -2.08 18.24
CA ASN A 412 -16.05 -3.00 17.39
C ASN A 412 -15.86 -2.44 15.97
N ARG A 413 -16.89 -1.74 15.46
CA ARG A 413 -16.86 -1.03 14.16
C ARG A 413 -16.15 0.31 14.28
N ALA A 414 -16.41 1.04 15.36
CA ALA A 414 -15.74 2.32 15.62
C ALA A 414 -14.20 2.16 15.68
N VAL A 415 -13.69 1.09 16.28
CA VAL A 415 -12.24 0.78 16.28
C VAL A 415 -11.72 0.51 14.87
N TYR A 416 -12.44 -0.25 14.03
CA TYR A 416 -12.08 -0.36 12.61
C TYR A 416 -11.94 1.03 11.98
N HIS A 417 -12.92 1.90 12.19
CA HIS A 417 -12.89 3.25 11.62
C HIS A 417 -11.75 4.12 12.19
N ILE A 418 -11.37 3.99 13.47
CA ILE A 418 -10.16 4.63 14.03
C ILE A 418 -8.89 4.14 13.31
N GLY A 419 -8.77 2.84 13.06
CA GLY A 419 -7.66 2.27 12.30
C GLY A 419 -7.64 2.72 10.84
N ASN A 420 -8.81 2.79 10.19
CA ASN A 420 -8.96 3.31 8.85
C ASN A 420 -8.62 4.81 8.75
N MET A 421 -8.95 5.63 9.75
CA MET A 421 -8.51 7.03 9.80
C MET A 421 -6.98 7.15 9.99
N ALA A 422 -6.36 6.24 10.75
CA ALA A 422 -4.90 6.17 10.86
C ALA A 422 -4.23 5.71 9.54
N ALA A 423 -4.90 4.83 8.78
CA ALA A 423 -4.50 4.43 7.44
C ALA A 423 -4.60 5.60 6.45
N TYR A 424 -5.71 6.36 6.46
CA TYR A 424 -5.87 7.58 5.67
C TYR A 424 -4.76 8.61 5.95
N ASP A 425 -4.46 8.89 7.22
CA ASP A 425 -3.38 9.81 7.61
C ASP A 425 -1.99 9.34 7.12
N ALA A 426 -1.77 8.03 7.01
CA ALA A 426 -0.52 7.47 6.49
C ALA A 426 -0.44 7.49 4.95
N THR A 427 -1.56 7.37 4.23
CA THR A 427 -1.60 7.12 2.78
C THR A 427 -2.09 8.29 1.92
N GLY A 428 -2.92 9.17 2.47
CA GLY A 428 -3.71 10.13 1.68
C GLY A 428 -4.81 9.49 0.82
N ASP A 429 -5.13 8.21 1.01
CA ASP A 429 -6.11 7.48 0.21
C ASP A 429 -7.55 7.92 0.58
N ALA A 430 -8.14 8.77 -0.24
CA ALA A 430 -9.47 9.33 0.01
C ALA A 430 -10.59 8.29 0.03
N ASP A 431 -10.44 7.13 -0.59
CA ASP A 431 -11.46 6.08 -0.51
C ASP A 431 -11.61 5.59 0.95
N TYR A 432 -10.55 5.69 1.77
CA TYR A 432 -10.59 5.41 3.20
C TYR A 432 -11.34 6.51 3.98
N LEU A 433 -11.13 7.79 3.62
CA LEU A 433 -11.86 8.92 4.21
C LEU A 433 -13.35 8.84 3.87
N ASP A 434 -13.68 8.56 2.62
CA ASP A 434 -15.05 8.38 2.11
C ASP A 434 -15.76 7.23 2.84
N TYR A 435 -15.10 6.09 3.01
CA TYR A 435 -15.66 4.92 3.71
C TYR A 435 -16.01 5.21 5.19
N SER A 436 -15.18 5.99 5.90
CA SER A 436 -15.50 6.42 7.28
C SER A 436 -16.56 7.52 7.33
N THR A 437 -16.56 8.43 6.37
CA THR A 437 -17.58 9.48 6.25
C THR A 437 -18.97 8.88 5.96
N ALA A 438 -19.05 7.86 5.12
CA ALA A 438 -20.29 7.16 4.81
C ALA A 438 -20.84 6.36 6.01
N TRP A 439 -19.99 5.70 6.81
CA TRP A 439 -20.38 5.08 8.08
C TRP A 439 -20.89 6.11 9.11
N ALA A 440 -20.20 7.25 9.25
CA ALA A 440 -20.63 8.33 10.15
C ALA A 440 -21.99 8.91 9.73
N ASN A 441 -22.18 9.18 8.43
CA ASN A 441 -23.45 9.64 7.86
C ASN A 441 -24.59 8.63 8.07
N ARG A 442 -24.35 7.32 7.87
CA ARG A 442 -25.32 6.25 8.15
C ARG A 442 -25.76 6.27 9.61
N SER A 443 -24.81 6.46 10.53
CA SER A 443 -25.06 6.57 11.97
C SER A 443 -25.59 7.96 12.40
N ASN A 444 -25.86 8.86 11.44
CA ASN A 444 -26.27 10.25 11.66
C ASN A 444 -25.33 11.03 12.59
N TRP A 445 -24.03 10.69 12.62
CA TRP A 445 -23.03 11.26 13.53
C TRP A 445 -23.34 11.02 15.02
N TRP A 446 -24.11 9.97 15.33
CA TRP A 446 -24.53 9.63 16.67
C TRP A 446 -23.97 8.28 17.13
N GLY A 447 -23.75 8.18 18.44
CA GLY A 447 -23.68 6.91 19.17
C GLY A 447 -25.09 6.42 19.54
N ALA A 448 -25.26 5.86 20.75
CA ALA A 448 -26.57 5.44 21.24
C ALA A 448 -27.61 6.57 21.21
N THR A 449 -28.83 6.25 20.77
CA THR A 449 -29.80 7.23 20.23
C THR A 449 -30.81 7.79 21.23
N GLY A 450 -30.74 7.41 22.51
CA GLY A 450 -31.64 7.90 23.54
C GLY A 450 -31.46 9.39 23.82
N THR A 451 -32.54 10.17 23.78
CA THR A 451 -32.51 11.64 24.01
C THR A 451 -32.91 12.05 25.43
N ASP A 452 -33.55 11.16 26.19
CA ASP A 452 -33.93 11.39 27.59
C ASP A 452 -32.75 11.11 28.54
N LYS A 453 -32.07 12.18 28.96
CA LYS A 453 -30.93 12.13 29.89
C LYS A 453 -31.21 11.43 31.22
N SER A 454 -32.47 11.38 31.66
CA SER A 454 -32.85 10.67 32.91
C SER A 454 -32.78 9.14 32.77
N ARG A 455 -32.73 8.63 31.54
CA ARG A 455 -32.65 7.21 31.22
C ARG A 455 -31.26 6.73 30.82
N TRP A 456 -30.30 7.64 30.65
CA TRP A 456 -28.96 7.32 30.15
C TRP A 456 -28.18 6.42 31.13
N ARG A 457 -27.48 5.41 30.59
CA ARG A 457 -26.83 4.33 31.36
C ARG A 457 -25.37 4.13 30.98
N TYR A 458 -24.58 3.68 31.95
CA TYR A 458 -23.18 3.26 31.80
C TYR A 458 -22.78 2.09 32.72
N ALA A 459 -23.42 1.96 33.88
CA ALA A 459 -23.05 1.02 34.95
C ALA A 459 -23.25 -0.48 34.63
N THR A 460 -23.77 -0.82 33.45
CA THR A 460 -23.78 -2.18 32.90
C THR A 460 -23.48 -2.11 31.41
N TYR A 461 -22.87 -3.17 30.87
CA TYR A 461 -22.76 -3.36 29.41
C TYR A 461 -24.14 -3.25 28.74
N GLY A 462 -24.19 -2.67 27.53
CA GLY A 462 -25.39 -2.64 26.71
C GLY A 462 -25.28 -1.86 25.41
N GLU A 463 -25.96 -2.37 24.39
CA GLU A 463 -25.99 -1.86 23.00
C GLU A 463 -27.29 -1.06 22.70
N GLY A 464 -28.18 -0.94 23.68
CA GLY A 464 -29.48 -0.28 23.52
C GLY A 464 -29.40 1.25 23.52
N ALA A 465 -30.42 1.90 22.95
CA ALA A 465 -30.48 3.37 22.83
C ALA A 465 -30.29 4.14 24.16
N ASP A 466 -30.62 3.55 25.31
CA ASP A 466 -30.43 4.15 26.64
C ASP A 466 -28.96 4.11 27.13
N TRP A 467 -28.03 3.37 26.51
CA TRP A 467 -26.63 3.21 26.96
C TRP A 467 -25.69 4.33 26.46
N VAL A 468 -26.19 5.57 26.46
CA VAL A 468 -25.52 6.77 25.94
C VAL A 468 -24.24 7.14 26.68
N LEU A 469 -24.14 6.78 27.96
CA LEU A 469 -22.98 7.06 28.82
C LEU A 469 -22.01 5.86 28.90
N PHE A 470 -22.27 4.79 28.16
CA PHE A 470 -21.39 3.63 28.12
C PHE A 470 -20.36 3.82 26.99
N GLY A 471 -19.06 3.84 27.34
CA GLY A 471 -17.95 4.16 26.44
C GLY A 471 -17.94 3.41 25.10
N ASP A 472 -18.39 2.15 25.06
CA ASP A 472 -18.50 1.38 23.82
C ASP A 472 -19.49 2.00 22.79
N ASN A 473 -20.45 2.80 23.24
CA ASN A 473 -21.37 3.57 22.39
C ASN A 473 -20.82 4.97 22.07
N GLN A 474 -19.68 5.38 22.63
CA GLN A 474 -19.09 6.72 22.53
C GLN A 474 -17.82 6.77 21.70
N VAL A 475 -17.05 5.68 21.60
CA VAL A 475 -15.78 5.61 20.84
C VAL A 475 -15.91 6.07 19.38
N CYS A 476 -17.09 5.96 18.77
CA CYS A 476 -17.39 6.56 17.47
C CYS A 476 -17.10 8.08 17.39
N PHE A 477 -17.22 8.81 18.50
CA PHE A 477 -16.93 10.23 18.60
C PHE A 477 -15.46 10.57 18.35
N GLN A 478 -14.52 9.63 18.50
CA GLN A 478 -13.12 9.84 18.08
C GLN A 478 -13.05 10.10 16.57
N VAL A 479 -13.68 9.22 15.79
CA VAL A 479 -13.75 9.32 14.32
C VAL A 479 -14.55 10.55 13.90
N TYR A 480 -15.65 10.86 14.58
CA TYR A 480 -16.47 12.03 14.23
C TYR A 480 -15.74 13.36 14.48
N ALA A 481 -14.92 13.45 15.54
CA ALA A 481 -14.04 14.60 15.78
C ALA A 481 -12.94 14.71 14.72
N ASP A 482 -12.34 13.59 14.28
CA ASP A 482 -11.35 13.57 13.21
C ASP A 482 -11.96 14.02 11.87
N LEU A 483 -13.13 13.50 11.51
CA LEU A 483 -13.91 13.90 10.32
C LEU A 483 -14.48 15.32 10.37
N TYR A 484 -14.52 15.95 11.54
CA TYR A 484 -14.86 17.36 11.73
C TYR A 484 -13.63 18.24 11.52
N ASN A 485 -12.47 17.88 12.07
CA ASN A 485 -11.22 18.63 11.88
C ASN A 485 -10.70 18.56 10.44
N LEU A 486 -11.00 17.48 9.72
CA LEU A 486 -10.71 17.33 8.28
C LEU A 486 -11.72 18.04 7.37
N ASP A 487 -12.79 18.63 7.91
CA ASP A 487 -13.81 19.32 7.14
C ASP A 487 -13.43 20.78 6.90
N PRO A 488 -13.21 21.25 5.66
CA PRO A 488 -12.90 22.65 5.40
C PRO A 488 -13.97 23.63 5.94
N VAL A 489 -15.25 23.21 6.00
CA VAL A 489 -16.34 24.06 6.53
C VAL A 489 -16.64 23.81 8.01
N HIS A 490 -16.00 22.82 8.65
CA HIS A 490 -16.20 22.46 10.05
C HIS A 490 -17.69 22.31 10.42
N ASP A 491 -18.45 21.43 9.72
CA ASP A 491 -19.88 21.24 10.01
C ASP A 491 -20.10 20.71 11.44
N THR A 492 -20.61 21.58 12.30
CA THR A 492 -20.89 21.28 13.72
C THR A 492 -21.82 20.08 13.91
N LYS A 493 -22.66 19.73 12.93
CA LYS A 493 -23.51 18.53 12.98
C LYS A 493 -22.71 17.26 13.23
N LYS A 494 -21.46 17.20 12.75
CA LYS A 494 -20.56 16.05 12.92
C LYS A 494 -20.23 15.75 14.38
N ILE A 495 -20.17 16.77 15.23
CA ILE A 495 -19.77 16.66 16.64
C ILE A 495 -20.87 17.06 17.64
N GLU A 496 -22.02 17.56 17.19
CA GLU A 496 -23.12 18.00 18.04
C GLU A 496 -23.50 16.95 19.10
N ARG A 497 -23.63 15.68 18.70
CA ARG A 497 -23.95 14.59 19.63
C ARG A 497 -22.80 14.26 20.59
N ALA A 498 -21.55 14.35 20.14
CA ALA A 498 -20.38 14.14 21.00
C ALA A 498 -20.31 15.22 22.08
N LEU A 499 -20.52 16.50 21.71
CA LEU A 499 -20.61 17.62 22.64
C LEU A 499 -21.78 17.48 23.61
N GLU A 500 -22.97 17.06 23.14
CA GLU A 500 -24.14 16.84 24.01
C GLU A 500 -23.90 15.73 25.04
N VAL A 501 -23.35 14.59 24.62
CA VAL A 501 -23.15 13.41 25.46
C VAL A 501 -21.99 13.61 26.42
N MET A 502 -20.80 13.91 25.90
CA MET A 502 -19.61 14.07 26.73
C MET A 502 -19.70 15.32 27.60
N GLY A 503 -20.29 16.41 27.10
CA GLY A 503 -20.56 17.62 27.89
C GLY A 503 -21.52 17.38 29.07
N TYR A 504 -22.52 16.50 28.91
CA TYR A 504 -23.34 16.07 30.03
C TYR A 504 -22.55 15.15 30.99
N GLU A 505 -21.77 14.21 30.47
CA GLU A 505 -20.98 13.27 31.29
C GLU A 505 -19.98 13.98 32.21
N ILE A 506 -19.20 14.94 31.67
CA ILE A 506 -18.26 15.72 32.48
C ILE A 506 -18.96 16.58 33.54
N SER A 507 -20.21 16.98 33.30
CA SER A 507 -21.00 17.80 34.25
C SER A 507 -21.52 17.02 35.46
N THR A 508 -21.53 15.68 35.44
CA THR A 508 -22.05 14.89 36.56
C THR A 508 -21.05 14.83 37.74
N ALA A 509 -21.50 14.33 38.89
CA ALA A 509 -20.62 14.06 40.04
C ALA A 509 -19.88 12.71 39.93
N ASN A 510 -20.23 11.88 38.94
CA ASN A 510 -19.74 10.52 38.80
C ASN A 510 -18.32 10.49 38.22
N THR A 511 -17.54 9.49 38.62
CA THR A 511 -16.16 9.24 38.13
C THR A 511 -15.96 7.78 37.71
N ASP A 512 -16.96 6.94 37.88
CA ASP A 512 -16.96 5.49 37.74
C ASP A 512 -17.37 5.00 36.35
N TYR A 513 -17.36 5.89 35.35
CA TYR A 513 -17.74 5.60 33.97
C TYR A 513 -16.88 4.50 33.36
N LEU A 514 -15.56 4.51 33.60
CA LEU A 514 -14.58 3.61 32.99
C LEU A 514 -14.24 2.43 33.93
N TRP A 515 -15.25 1.61 34.22
CA TRP A 515 -15.16 0.47 35.15
C TRP A 515 -14.52 -0.80 34.56
N TRP A 516 -14.10 -0.77 33.29
CA TRP A 516 -13.38 -1.84 32.58
C TRP A 516 -12.25 -1.25 31.74
N VAL A 517 -11.17 -2.01 31.53
CA VAL A 517 -9.92 -1.49 30.95
C VAL A 517 -10.08 -1.01 29.51
N ASP A 518 -10.89 -1.69 28.69
CA ASP A 518 -11.14 -1.30 27.29
C ASP A 518 -11.73 0.11 27.20
N GLY A 519 -12.58 0.49 28.17
CA GLY A 519 -13.22 1.81 28.24
C GLY A 519 -12.24 2.98 28.27
N LEU A 520 -11.01 2.76 28.73
CA LEU A 520 -9.94 3.76 28.71
C LEU A 520 -9.54 4.12 27.26
N PHE A 521 -9.46 3.14 26.36
CA PHE A 521 -9.26 3.40 24.93
C PHE A 521 -10.50 4.02 24.29
N MET A 522 -11.70 3.59 24.70
CA MET A 522 -12.93 4.09 24.12
C MET A 522 -13.11 5.60 24.36
N VAL A 523 -12.83 6.07 25.59
CA VAL A 523 -13.23 7.41 26.04
C VAL A 523 -12.07 8.40 26.19
N MET A 524 -10.90 8.02 26.72
CA MET A 524 -9.83 9.01 27.00
C MET A 524 -9.40 9.82 25.76
N PRO A 525 -9.24 9.23 24.56
CA PRO A 525 -8.91 10.01 23.36
C PRO A 525 -10.06 10.91 22.87
N ILE A 526 -11.32 10.66 23.25
CA ILE A 526 -12.43 11.61 22.97
C ILE A 526 -12.22 12.90 23.75
N MET A 527 -11.77 12.79 25.01
CA MET A 527 -11.61 13.94 25.92
C MET A 527 -10.52 14.90 25.43
N THR A 528 -9.41 14.37 24.91
CA THR A 528 -8.34 15.19 24.30
C THR A 528 -8.79 15.84 22.98
N LYS A 529 -9.49 15.10 22.11
CA LYS A 529 -10.07 15.64 20.87
C LYS A 529 -11.08 16.77 21.12
N LEU A 530 -12.01 16.58 22.05
CA LEU A 530 -13.00 17.59 22.41
C LEU A 530 -12.38 18.79 23.14
N TYR A 531 -11.32 18.57 23.95
CA TYR A 531 -10.51 19.67 24.49
C TYR A 531 -9.91 20.53 23.37
N HIS A 532 -9.31 19.94 22.33
CA HIS A 532 -8.75 20.72 21.20
C HIS A 532 -9.80 21.51 20.43
N ILE A 533 -10.98 20.93 20.23
CA ILE A 533 -12.08 21.57 19.50
C ILE A 533 -12.71 22.72 20.31
N THR A 534 -12.79 22.59 21.64
CA THR A 534 -13.58 23.52 22.50
C THR A 534 -12.74 24.48 23.34
N GLY A 535 -11.51 24.11 23.68
CA GLY A 535 -10.68 24.76 24.69
C GLY A 535 -11.13 24.53 26.14
N ASP A 536 -12.11 23.66 26.41
CA ASP A 536 -12.62 23.43 27.77
C ASP A 536 -11.75 22.43 28.54
N GLN A 537 -10.95 22.95 29.47
CA GLN A 537 -10.09 22.20 30.38
C GLN A 537 -10.84 21.11 31.18
N THR A 538 -12.15 21.28 31.39
CA THR A 538 -12.99 20.32 32.15
C THR A 538 -12.93 18.90 31.55
N TYR A 539 -12.74 18.77 30.23
CA TYR A 539 -12.56 17.47 29.58
C TYR A 539 -11.30 16.74 30.06
N LEU A 540 -10.17 17.43 30.22
CA LEU A 540 -8.91 16.85 30.67
C LEU A 540 -8.96 16.52 32.17
N ASP A 541 -9.48 17.44 32.98
CA ASP A 541 -9.64 17.24 34.44
C ASP A 541 -10.52 16.01 34.74
N LYS A 542 -11.58 15.80 33.94
CA LYS A 542 -12.47 14.64 34.05
C LYS A 542 -11.88 13.36 33.49
N MET A 543 -11.14 13.43 32.37
CA MET A 543 -10.36 12.31 31.87
C MET A 543 -9.41 11.76 32.94
N TYR A 544 -8.70 12.66 33.65
CA TYR A 544 -7.82 12.28 34.75
C TYR A 544 -8.60 11.62 35.91
N ALA A 545 -9.72 12.20 36.34
CA ALA A 545 -10.56 11.61 37.39
C ALA A 545 -11.11 10.21 37.03
N TYR A 546 -11.52 10.00 35.77
CA TYR A 546 -12.03 8.71 35.30
C TYR A 546 -10.90 7.67 35.21
N TRP A 547 -9.72 8.07 34.72
CA TRP A 547 -8.54 7.21 34.71
C TRP A 547 -8.07 6.86 36.13
N GLN A 548 -8.05 7.81 37.08
CA GLN A 548 -7.70 7.52 38.48
C GLN A 548 -8.64 6.49 39.12
N TYR A 549 -9.96 6.60 38.87
CA TYR A 549 -10.92 5.59 39.34
C TYR A 549 -10.59 4.21 38.77
N ALA A 550 -10.43 4.11 37.45
CA ALA A 550 -10.10 2.87 36.75
C ALA A 550 -8.79 2.26 37.27
N ASN A 551 -7.74 3.07 37.39
CA ASN A 551 -6.42 2.71 37.89
C ASN A 551 -6.49 2.17 39.33
N SER A 552 -7.31 2.77 40.20
CA SER A 552 -7.48 2.34 41.60
C SER A 552 -8.10 0.95 41.79
N ILE A 553 -8.70 0.38 40.73
CA ILE A 553 -9.38 -0.92 40.74
C ILE A 553 -8.60 -1.95 39.91
N MET A 554 -8.14 -1.56 38.72
CA MET A 554 -7.67 -2.49 37.69
C MET A 554 -6.14 -2.57 37.61
N TYR A 555 -5.40 -1.53 37.98
CA TYR A 555 -3.94 -1.55 37.88
C TYR A 555 -3.31 -2.35 39.02
N ASP A 556 -2.38 -3.24 38.68
CA ASP A 556 -1.63 -4.05 39.62
C ASP A 556 -0.20 -3.52 39.76
N GLU A 557 0.07 -2.71 40.82
CA GLU A 557 1.39 -2.11 41.08
C GLU A 557 2.56 -3.12 41.18
N GLU A 558 2.28 -4.41 41.44
CA GLU A 558 3.31 -5.46 41.50
C GLU A 558 3.79 -5.88 40.09
N THR A 559 2.89 -5.96 39.11
CA THR A 559 3.21 -6.46 37.75
C THR A 559 3.29 -5.36 36.70
N GLY A 560 2.65 -4.21 36.92
CA GLY A 560 2.54 -3.14 35.93
C GLY A 560 1.49 -3.37 34.84
N LEU A 561 0.59 -4.35 35.03
CA LEU A 561 -0.49 -4.72 34.11
C LEU A 561 -1.87 -4.33 34.67
N TYR A 562 -2.88 -4.31 33.80
CA TYR A 562 -4.27 -3.98 34.12
C TYR A 562 -5.20 -5.20 34.03
N PHE A 563 -5.84 -5.53 35.15
CA PHE A 563 -6.96 -6.48 35.14
C PHE A 563 -8.10 -5.94 34.27
N ARG A 564 -8.79 -6.83 33.54
CA ARG A 564 -9.89 -6.46 32.63
C ARG A 564 -10.98 -5.61 33.29
N ASP A 565 -11.40 -6.03 34.49
CA ASP A 565 -12.37 -5.34 35.34
C ASP A 565 -12.24 -5.88 36.78
N ALA A 566 -13.03 -5.34 37.71
CA ALA A 566 -13.01 -5.70 39.14
C ALA A 566 -13.21 -7.20 39.45
N LYS A 567 -13.80 -8.01 38.55
CA LYS A 567 -13.98 -9.46 38.77
C LYS A 567 -12.68 -10.25 38.59
N TYR A 568 -11.71 -9.70 37.84
CA TYR A 568 -10.46 -10.38 37.50
C TYR A 568 -9.33 -10.16 38.53
N VAL A 569 -9.54 -9.26 39.50
CA VAL A 569 -8.54 -8.87 40.50
C VAL A 569 -8.13 -10.05 41.39
N TYR A 570 -6.82 -10.30 41.43
CA TYR A 570 -6.22 -11.34 42.28
C TYR A 570 -6.33 -10.98 43.77
N PRO A 571 -6.60 -11.93 44.70
CA PRO A 571 -6.68 -13.38 44.51
C PRO A 571 -8.10 -13.93 44.26
N ALA A 572 -9.09 -13.07 44.01
CA ALA A 572 -10.49 -13.51 43.85
C ALA A 572 -10.69 -14.32 42.56
N HIS A 573 -10.06 -13.88 41.46
CA HIS A 573 -9.91 -14.63 40.22
C HIS A 573 -8.45 -15.05 40.01
N LYS A 574 -8.26 -16.20 39.34
CA LYS A 574 -6.95 -16.81 39.06
C LYS A 574 -7.03 -17.66 37.79
N THR A 575 -5.89 -17.86 37.12
CA THR A 575 -5.75 -18.88 36.07
C THR A 575 -5.82 -20.30 36.67
N ASN A 576 -5.91 -21.33 35.83
CA ASN A 576 -5.86 -22.73 36.26
C ASN A 576 -4.55 -23.10 36.98
N ALA A 577 -3.45 -22.41 36.67
CA ALA A 577 -2.16 -22.55 37.38
C ALA A 577 -2.08 -21.70 38.67
N GLY A 578 -3.14 -20.97 39.03
CA GLY A 578 -3.22 -20.15 40.23
C GLY A 578 -2.57 -18.75 40.11
N LYS A 579 -2.23 -18.31 38.89
CA LYS A 579 -1.57 -17.02 38.62
C LYS A 579 -2.59 -15.87 38.53
N LYS A 580 -2.08 -14.62 38.50
CA LYS A 580 -2.84 -13.44 38.05
C LYS A 580 -3.17 -13.59 36.56
N ASP A 581 -4.39 -13.20 36.16
CA ASP A 581 -4.89 -13.35 34.78
C ASP A 581 -5.10 -11.97 34.14
N PHE A 582 -4.14 -11.58 33.31
CA PHE A 582 -4.14 -10.32 32.55
C PHE A 582 -4.37 -10.61 31.07
N TRP A 583 -5.19 -9.80 30.41
CA TRP A 583 -5.73 -10.11 29.09
C TRP A 583 -5.07 -9.25 28.01
N ALA A 584 -4.41 -9.88 27.04
CA ALA A 584 -3.56 -9.18 26.07
C ALA A 584 -4.23 -8.01 25.33
N ARG A 585 -5.50 -8.18 24.92
CA ARG A 585 -6.27 -7.07 24.31
C ARG A 585 -6.65 -5.99 25.33
N GLY A 586 -6.92 -6.35 26.58
CA GLY A 586 -7.23 -5.41 27.65
C GLY A 586 -6.06 -4.47 27.96
N ASP A 587 -4.87 -5.03 28.21
CA ASP A 587 -3.64 -4.26 28.38
C ASP A 587 -3.27 -3.49 27.10
N GLY A 588 -3.48 -4.08 25.93
CA GLY A 588 -3.30 -3.41 24.64
C GLY A 588 -4.18 -2.17 24.47
N TRP A 589 -5.44 -2.19 24.92
CA TRP A 589 -6.31 -1.02 24.87
C TRP A 589 -5.74 0.15 25.67
N ILE A 590 -5.38 -0.04 26.93
CA ILE A 590 -4.83 1.04 27.76
C ILE A 590 -3.44 1.48 27.26
N PHE A 591 -2.61 0.58 26.74
CA PHE A 591 -1.33 0.96 26.15
C PHE A 591 -1.50 1.85 24.91
N ALA A 592 -2.46 1.51 24.03
CA ALA A 592 -2.84 2.33 22.88
C ALA A 592 -3.57 3.63 23.30
N ALA A 593 -4.36 3.61 24.38
CA ALA A 593 -5.06 4.78 24.91
C ALA A 593 -4.05 5.84 25.38
N PHE A 594 -3.04 5.45 26.14
CA PHE A 594 -1.95 6.35 26.54
C PHE A 594 -1.23 6.95 25.34
N ALA A 595 -0.91 6.16 24.30
CA ALA A 595 -0.28 6.67 23.08
C ALA A 595 -1.15 7.74 22.39
N LYS A 596 -2.45 7.46 22.18
CA LYS A 596 -3.39 8.42 21.57
C LYS A 596 -3.62 9.66 22.43
N VAL A 597 -3.71 9.51 23.76
CA VAL A 597 -3.81 10.66 24.68
C VAL A 597 -2.55 11.51 24.63
N LEU A 598 -1.36 10.91 24.71
CA LEU A 598 -0.09 11.66 24.70
C LEU A 598 0.26 12.29 23.34
N GLN A 599 -0.38 11.86 22.25
CA GLN A 599 -0.32 12.49 20.93
C GLN A 599 -1.02 13.85 20.88
N GLU A 600 -2.09 14.01 21.65
CA GLU A 600 -2.91 15.23 21.64
C GLU A 600 -2.78 16.06 22.92
N LEU A 601 -2.52 15.45 24.08
CA LEU A 601 -2.48 16.14 25.37
C LEU A 601 -1.43 17.27 25.38
N PRO A 602 -1.81 18.52 25.75
CA PRO A 602 -0.89 19.65 25.78
C PRO A 602 0.39 19.34 26.57
N ALA A 603 1.54 19.76 26.05
CA ALA A 603 2.83 19.58 26.72
C ALA A 603 2.91 20.24 28.11
N SER A 604 2.01 21.18 28.40
CA SER A 604 1.87 21.89 29.68
C SER A 604 0.81 21.30 30.63
N ASP A 605 0.15 20.19 30.27
CA ASP A 605 -0.83 19.55 31.13
C ASP A 605 -0.19 18.99 32.42
N ALA A 606 -0.85 19.20 33.55
CA ALA A 606 -0.31 18.88 34.88
C ALA A 606 -0.12 17.37 35.15
N HIS A 607 -0.80 16.51 34.39
CA HIS A 607 -0.83 15.06 34.59
C HIS A 607 -0.03 14.28 33.53
N ARG A 608 0.50 14.99 32.52
CA ARG A 608 1.22 14.39 31.38
C ARG A 608 2.39 13.48 31.78
N ASP A 609 3.20 13.89 32.76
CA ASP A 609 4.33 13.10 33.24
C ASP A 609 3.91 11.83 33.99
N GLU A 610 2.75 11.84 34.65
CA GLU A 610 2.17 10.67 35.30
C GLU A 610 1.72 9.63 34.26
N TYR A 611 1.00 10.07 33.21
CA TYR A 611 0.64 9.20 32.09
C TYR A 611 1.87 8.59 31.41
N ILE A 612 2.95 9.35 31.21
CA ILE A 612 4.23 8.83 30.67
C ILE A 612 4.85 7.78 31.60
N ALA A 613 4.77 7.96 32.92
CA ALA A 613 5.31 7.01 33.88
C ALA A 613 4.54 5.67 33.85
N TYR A 614 3.21 5.69 33.82
CA TYR A 614 2.37 4.49 33.70
C TYR A 614 2.54 3.79 32.34
N TYR A 615 2.57 4.57 31.25
CA TYR A 615 2.84 4.06 29.90
C TYR A 615 4.18 3.33 29.79
N ARG A 616 5.25 3.87 30.40
CA ARG A 616 6.58 3.21 30.47
C ARG A 616 6.59 1.94 31.32
N ARG A 617 5.85 1.91 32.44
CA ARG A 617 5.72 0.71 33.29
C ARG A 617 5.01 -0.41 32.53
N LEU A 618 3.92 -0.09 31.83
CA LEU A 618 3.17 -1.03 31.01
C LEU A 618 4.00 -1.56 29.83
N ALA A 619 4.77 -0.69 29.16
CA ALA A 619 5.74 -1.09 28.13
C ALA A 619 6.78 -2.09 28.66
N ALA A 620 7.33 -1.89 29.87
CA ALA A 620 8.26 -2.83 30.47
C ALA A 620 7.59 -4.17 30.82
N ALA A 621 6.37 -4.14 31.37
CA ALA A 621 5.62 -5.33 31.74
C ALA A 621 5.22 -6.18 30.51
N LEU A 622 4.71 -5.54 29.46
CA LEU A 622 4.35 -6.21 28.21
C LEU A 622 5.57 -6.83 27.52
N LYS A 623 6.72 -6.13 27.48
CA LYS A 623 7.98 -6.68 26.95
C LYS A 623 8.39 -7.97 27.67
N ALA A 624 8.16 -8.05 28.98
CA ALA A 624 8.52 -9.22 29.80
C ALA A 624 7.61 -10.45 29.58
N CYS A 625 6.46 -10.31 28.93
CA CYS A 625 5.52 -11.41 28.64
C CYS A 625 5.27 -11.68 27.14
N GLN A 626 6.04 -11.05 26.25
CA GLN A 626 6.03 -11.37 24.81
C GLN A 626 6.51 -12.81 24.58
N GLN A 627 5.78 -13.57 23.75
CA GLN A 627 6.15 -14.95 23.40
C GLN A 627 7.31 -15.00 22.40
N ASP A 628 7.90 -16.18 22.20
CA ASP A 628 9.09 -16.36 21.37
C ASP A 628 8.85 -15.91 19.92
N GLU A 629 7.69 -16.24 19.35
CA GLU A 629 7.24 -15.83 18.01
C GLU A 629 6.73 -14.37 17.94
N GLY A 630 6.87 -13.57 19.00
CA GLY A 630 6.62 -12.12 18.98
C GLY A 630 5.19 -11.66 19.30
N HIS A 631 4.23 -12.58 19.37
CA HIS A 631 2.86 -12.32 19.80
C HIS A 631 2.71 -12.27 21.33
N TRP A 632 1.54 -11.86 21.81
CA TRP A 632 1.10 -12.04 23.19
C TRP A 632 -0.07 -13.02 23.25
N THR A 633 -0.03 -13.97 24.18
CA THR A 633 -1.15 -14.90 24.42
C THR A 633 -2.30 -14.22 25.14
N ARG A 634 -3.52 -14.72 24.90
CA ARG A 634 -4.76 -14.23 25.53
C ARG A 634 -4.68 -14.07 27.05
N SER A 635 -3.95 -14.94 27.76
CA SER A 635 -3.51 -14.66 29.14
C SER A 635 -2.00 -14.36 29.13
N LEU A 636 -1.61 -13.17 29.58
CA LEU A 636 -0.24 -12.65 29.44
C LEU A 636 0.78 -13.38 30.31
N LEU A 637 0.44 -13.65 31.59
CA LEU A 637 1.34 -14.30 32.54
C LEU A 637 1.16 -15.84 32.58
N ASP A 638 0.21 -16.37 31.81
CA ASP A 638 -0.05 -17.80 31.71
C ASP A 638 -0.40 -18.24 30.29
N PRO A 639 0.58 -18.33 29.37
CA PRO A 639 0.35 -18.81 28.00
C PRO A 639 -0.42 -20.14 27.93
N ALA A 640 -0.21 -21.04 28.90
CA ALA A 640 -0.92 -22.33 29.01
C ALA A 640 -2.42 -22.21 29.38
N GLN A 641 -2.86 -21.08 29.95
CA GLN A 641 -4.28 -20.81 30.25
C GLN A 641 -5.10 -20.58 28.98
N ALA A 642 -4.51 -20.00 27.93
CA ALA A 642 -5.19 -19.72 26.67
C ALA A 642 -4.17 -19.67 25.51
N PRO A 643 -3.64 -20.84 25.10
CA PRO A 643 -2.50 -20.93 24.20
C PRO A 643 -2.84 -20.54 22.76
N GLY A 644 -1.79 -20.33 21.97
CA GLY A 644 -1.88 -19.95 20.56
C GLY A 644 -1.99 -18.44 20.35
N TYR A 645 -1.94 -18.08 19.08
CA TYR A 645 -1.82 -16.70 18.61
C TYR A 645 -3.05 -15.82 18.94
N GLU A 646 -2.79 -14.53 19.15
CA GLU A 646 -3.82 -13.49 19.33
C GLU A 646 -3.35 -12.18 18.70
N THR A 647 -4.04 -11.75 17.66
CA THR A 647 -3.62 -10.62 16.83
C THR A 647 -3.98 -9.27 17.40
N SER A 648 -5.15 -9.12 18.03
CA SER A 648 -5.67 -7.79 18.34
C SER A 648 -4.91 -7.08 19.47
N GLY A 649 -4.61 -7.78 20.57
CA GLY A 649 -3.72 -7.27 21.61
C GLY A 649 -2.29 -7.09 21.11
N THR A 650 -1.78 -8.01 20.29
CA THR A 650 -0.46 -7.87 19.66
C THR A 650 -0.38 -6.61 18.78
N ALA A 651 -1.40 -6.33 17.97
CA ALA A 651 -1.46 -5.15 17.12
C ALA A 651 -1.56 -3.84 17.91
N LEU A 652 -2.40 -3.80 18.96
CA LEU A 652 -2.49 -2.65 19.86
C LEU A 652 -1.15 -2.37 20.56
N ASN A 653 -0.45 -3.42 20.98
CA ASN A 653 0.89 -3.32 21.55
C ASN A 653 1.91 -2.81 20.51
N THR A 654 1.91 -3.33 19.28
CA THR A 654 2.78 -2.86 18.19
C THR A 654 2.56 -1.38 17.89
N PHE A 655 1.30 -0.93 17.74
CA PHE A 655 0.96 0.49 17.58
C PHE A 655 1.54 1.34 18.69
N ALA A 656 1.30 0.95 19.94
CA ALA A 656 1.76 1.70 21.10
C ALA A 656 3.29 1.74 21.21
N TYR A 657 4.00 0.62 20.99
CA TYR A 657 5.48 0.61 20.97
C TYR A 657 6.05 1.48 19.85
N ALA A 658 5.52 1.36 18.62
CA ALA A 658 5.98 2.14 17.47
C ALA A 658 5.81 3.64 17.72
N TRP A 659 4.61 4.05 18.17
CA TRP A 659 4.34 5.43 18.53
C TRP A 659 5.28 5.93 19.65
N GLY A 660 5.50 5.13 20.69
CA GLY A 660 6.35 5.49 21.84
C GLY A 660 7.82 5.69 21.47
N ILE A 661 8.34 4.85 20.58
CA ILE A 661 9.70 4.97 20.03
C ILE A 661 9.79 6.22 19.15
N ARG A 662 8.87 6.40 18.19
CA ARG A 662 8.86 7.54 17.26
C ARG A 662 8.80 8.90 17.97
N ASN A 663 8.08 8.97 19.09
CA ASN A 663 7.93 10.20 19.88
C ASN A 663 8.97 10.32 21.03
N GLY A 664 10.00 9.47 21.08
CA GLY A 664 11.10 9.54 22.05
C GLY A 664 10.71 9.27 23.50
N ILE A 665 9.53 8.69 23.74
CA ILE A 665 9.04 8.35 25.08
C ILE A 665 9.57 6.98 25.52
N LEU A 666 9.70 6.05 24.57
CA LEU A 666 10.34 4.74 24.74
C LEU A 666 11.70 4.72 24.03
N SER A 667 12.66 3.96 24.57
CA SER A 667 13.99 3.81 23.98
C SER A 667 13.97 2.74 22.88
N GLU A 668 14.36 3.10 21.66
CA GLU A 668 14.51 2.15 20.55
C GLU A 668 15.52 1.04 20.90
N VAL A 669 16.64 1.39 21.54
CA VAL A 669 17.67 0.43 22.01
C VAL A 669 17.09 -0.61 22.98
N GLU A 670 16.05 -0.25 23.73
CA GLU A 670 15.41 -1.14 24.70
C GLU A 670 14.24 -1.93 24.10
N TYR A 671 13.40 -1.31 23.27
CA TYR A 671 12.11 -1.86 22.83
C TYR A 671 12.05 -2.22 21.33
N GLY A 672 13.07 -1.89 20.53
CA GLY A 672 13.10 -2.14 19.09
C GLY A 672 12.95 -3.61 18.72
N SER A 673 13.61 -4.53 19.44
CA SER A 673 13.45 -5.97 19.20
C SER A 673 12.08 -6.51 19.63
N THR A 674 11.45 -5.91 20.65
CA THR A 674 10.06 -6.22 21.03
C THR A 674 9.09 -5.79 19.92
N LEU A 675 9.28 -4.58 19.38
CA LEU A 675 8.49 -4.07 18.26
C LEU A 675 8.68 -4.90 16.99
N GLU A 676 9.93 -5.21 16.59
CA GLU A 676 10.23 -5.98 15.39
C GLU A 676 9.58 -7.37 15.45
N ARG A 677 9.70 -8.09 16.57
CA ARG A 677 9.10 -9.43 16.72
C ARG A 677 7.58 -9.38 16.62
N ALA A 678 6.95 -8.35 17.19
CA ALA A 678 5.51 -8.16 17.07
C ALA A 678 5.10 -7.83 15.63
N TRP A 679 5.84 -6.97 14.93
CA TRP A 679 5.60 -6.68 13.51
C TRP A 679 5.80 -7.90 12.59
N ASN A 680 6.83 -8.70 12.83
CA ASN A 680 7.08 -9.94 12.09
C ASN A 680 5.90 -10.91 12.26
N TYR A 681 5.41 -11.13 13.48
CA TYR A 681 4.18 -11.91 13.69
C TYR A 681 2.98 -11.35 12.91
N LEU A 682 2.77 -10.03 12.94
CA LEU A 682 1.65 -9.39 12.22
C LEU A 682 1.75 -9.60 10.70
N THR A 683 2.94 -9.63 10.13
CA THR A 683 3.16 -9.70 8.68
C THR A 683 3.35 -11.12 8.13
N THR A 684 3.78 -12.09 8.95
CA THR A 684 4.04 -13.47 8.48
C THR A 684 3.08 -14.53 9.03
N ILE A 685 2.33 -14.22 10.10
CA ILE A 685 1.39 -15.18 10.73
C ILE A 685 -0.03 -14.62 10.77
N ALA A 686 -0.22 -13.35 11.16
CA ALA A 686 -1.55 -12.77 11.25
C ALA A 686 -2.12 -12.40 9.87
N LEU A 687 -1.32 -11.78 9.00
CA LEU A 687 -1.70 -11.50 7.61
C LEU A 687 -1.84 -12.82 6.83
N GLN A 688 -2.98 -13.01 6.16
CA GLN A 688 -3.28 -14.16 5.31
C GLN A 688 -3.02 -13.83 3.84
N GLU A 689 -2.81 -14.86 3.00
CA GLU A 689 -2.58 -14.71 1.55
C GLU A 689 -3.70 -13.96 0.81
N ASP A 690 -4.93 -13.98 1.34
CA ASP A 690 -6.10 -13.29 0.77
C ASP A 690 -6.29 -11.85 1.27
N GLY A 691 -5.28 -11.28 1.92
CA GLY A 691 -5.26 -9.93 2.49
C GLY A 691 -6.01 -9.77 3.83
N THR A 692 -6.63 -10.84 4.36
CA THR A 692 -7.29 -10.77 5.68
C THR A 692 -6.29 -10.84 6.84
N VAL A 693 -6.71 -10.35 7.99
CA VAL A 693 -5.93 -10.41 9.23
C VAL A 693 -6.58 -11.42 10.17
N GLY A 694 -5.98 -12.60 10.26
CA GLY A 694 -6.43 -13.72 11.06
C GLY A 694 -6.05 -13.65 12.53
N TYR A 695 -6.38 -14.70 13.27
CA TYR A 695 -6.10 -14.90 14.69
C TYR A 695 -6.61 -13.79 15.64
N ILE A 696 -7.70 -13.13 15.29
CA ILE A 696 -8.35 -12.12 16.15
C ILE A 696 -9.33 -12.83 17.09
N GLN A 697 -9.11 -12.76 18.41
CA GLN A 697 -10.01 -13.39 19.37
C GLN A 697 -11.42 -12.74 19.35
N PRO A 698 -12.51 -13.50 19.17
CA PRO A 698 -13.88 -12.98 19.14
C PRO A 698 -14.34 -12.14 20.35
N ILE A 699 -15.42 -11.39 20.16
CA ILE A 699 -16.07 -10.59 21.21
C ILE A 699 -16.67 -11.53 22.29
N GLY A 700 -16.52 -11.15 23.56
CA GLY A 700 -17.14 -11.84 24.69
C GLY A 700 -16.42 -13.09 25.19
N GLU A 701 -15.38 -13.56 24.48
CA GLU A 701 -14.55 -14.68 24.93
C GLU A 701 -13.65 -14.28 26.12
N ASN A 702 -13.46 -15.20 27.07
CA ASN A 702 -12.45 -15.09 28.12
C ASN A 702 -11.17 -15.85 27.74
N ALA A 703 -10.06 -15.63 28.46
CA ALA A 703 -8.86 -16.44 28.32
C ALA A 703 -9.10 -17.88 28.84
N SER A 704 -9.69 -18.73 27.99
CA SER A 704 -10.07 -20.11 28.30
C SER A 704 -9.21 -21.13 27.56
N PRO A 705 -8.79 -22.25 28.19
CA PRO A 705 -8.08 -23.32 27.50
C PRO A 705 -8.97 -24.09 26.51
N SER A 706 -10.30 -23.93 26.60
CA SER A 706 -11.27 -24.63 25.76
C SER A 706 -11.43 -24.04 24.36
N THR A 707 -10.86 -22.86 24.11
CA THR A 707 -11.12 -22.09 22.90
C THR A 707 -9.82 -21.83 22.16
N THR A 708 -9.81 -22.08 20.85
CA THR A 708 -8.66 -21.87 19.97
C THR A 708 -9.02 -20.84 18.93
N VAL A 709 -8.24 -19.75 18.91
CA VAL A 709 -8.32 -18.69 17.91
C VAL A 709 -7.61 -19.15 16.64
N LYS A 710 -8.24 -18.94 15.48
CA LYS A 710 -7.86 -19.53 14.18
C LYS A 710 -7.36 -18.47 13.20
N PRO A 711 -6.60 -18.86 12.16
CA PRO A 711 -6.26 -17.95 11.05
C PRO A 711 -7.50 -17.39 10.33
N THR A 712 -8.64 -18.09 10.38
CA THR A 712 -9.91 -17.62 9.79
C THR A 712 -10.78 -16.77 10.73
N ASP A 713 -10.37 -16.57 11.98
CA ASP A 713 -11.09 -15.70 12.91
C ASP A 713 -10.58 -14.27 12.71
N TYR A 714 -11.31 -13.46 11.94
CA TYR A 714 -11.00 -12.06 11.65
C TYR A 714 -12.18 -11.15 12.02
N HIS A 715 -11.90 -10.02 12.65
CA HIS A 715 -12.91 -9.10 13.18
C HIS A 715 -12.49 -7.62 13.02
N ASP A 716 -13.50 -6.76 12.87
CA ASP A 716 -13.39 -5.31 12.68
C ASP A 716 -12.40 -4.62 13.64
N PHE A 717 -12.55 -4.80 14.95
CA PHE A 717 -11.67 -4.15 15.92
C PHE A 717 -10.20 -4.61 15.82
N GLY A 718 -9.95 -5.87 15.44
CA GLY A 718 -8.59 -6.38 15.28
C GLY A 718 -7.95 -5.91 13.98
N VAL A 719 -8.74 -5.74 12.91
CA VAL A 719 -8.30 -5.07 11.68
C VAL A 719 -8.01 -3.59 11.95
N GLY A 720 -8.87 -2.89 12.71
CA GLY A 720 -8.61 -1.53 13.17
C GLY A 720 -7.31 -1.39 13.96
N ALA A 721 -7.06 -2.30 14.89
CA ALA A 721 -5.79 -2.37 15.61
C ALA A 721 -4.59 -2.63 14.68
N TYR A 722 -4.73 -3.52 13.70
CA TYR A 722 -3.70 -3.80 12.70
C TYR A 722 -3.37 -2.56 11.86
N LEU A 723 -4.38 -1.84 11.39
CA LEU A 723 -4.21 -0.62 10.60
C LEU A 723 -3.54 0.50 11.40
N MET A 724 -3.87 0.66 12.71
CA MET A 724 -3.12 1.57 13.59
C MET A 724 -1.65 1.16 13.70
N ALA A 725 -1.36 -0.13 13.87
CA ALA A 725 0.01 -0.64 13.96
C ALA A 725 0.80 -0.41 12.67
N ALA A 726 0.22 -0.77 11.51
CA ALA A 726 0.84 -0.58 10.21
C ALA A 726 1.07 0.91 9.90
N ALA A 727 0.12 1.79 10.26
CA ALA A 727 0.26 3.23 10.07
C ALA A 727 1.45 3.81 10.88
N GLU A 728 1.61 3.46 12.16
CA GLU A 728 2.79 3.90 12.93
C GLU A 728 4.08 3.22 12.46
N MET A 729 4.04 1.95 12.06
CA MET A 729 5.20 1.29 11.46
C MET A 729 5.64 1.96 10.15
N SER A 730 4.72 2.46 9.32
CA SER A 730 5.08 3.20 8.09
C SER A 730 5.73 4.56 8.36
N ARG A 731 5.50 5.14 9.55
CA ARG A 731 6.15 6.38 10.02
C ARG A 731 7.54 6.13 10.60
N LEU A 732 7.85 4.90 11.02
CA LEU A 732 9.18 4.45 11.45
C LEU A 732 10.00 3.82 10.31
N ALA A 733 9.33 3.20 9.34
CA ALA A 733 9.95 2.44 8.26
C ALA A 733 10.89 3.29 7.40
N VAL A 734 11.96 2.64 6.91
CA VAL A 734 13.05 3.31 6.18
C VAL A 734 12.79 3.35 4.67
N GLY A 735 13.22 4.44 4.03
CA GLY A 735 13.05 4.65 2.58
C GLY A 735 12.10 5.80 2.24
N ASN A 736 12.22 6.30 1.00
CA ASN A 736 11.27 7.25 0.43
C ASN A 736 10.12 6.47 -0.22
N MET A 737 8.90 6.96 -0.08
CA MET A 737 7.71 6.33 -0.62
C MET A 737 7.67 6.47 -2.16
N GLU A 738 7.20 5.46 -2.89
CA GLU A 738 6.72 5.69 -4.26
C GLU A 738 5.60 6.77 -4.26
N MET A 739 5.58 7.61 -5.30
CA MET A 739 4.64 8.73 -5.36
C MET A 739 3.19 8.23 -5.35
N PRO A 740 2.33 8.74 -4.45
CA PRO A 740 0.97 8.22 -4.34
C PRO A 740 0.20 8.51 -5.63
N LYS A 741 -0.62 7.56 -6.09
CA LYS A 741 -1.42 7.73 -7.31
C LYS A 741 -2.37 8.92 -7.18
N LEU A 742 -2.54 9.69 -8.25
CA LEU A 742 -3.56 10.74 -8.33
C LEU A 742 -4.96 10.09 -8.30
N ARG A 743 -5.89 10.66 -7.54
CA ARG A 743 -7.27 10.19 -7.43
C ARG A 743 -8.27 11.34 -7.37
N VAL A 744 -9.49 11.09 -7.81
CA VAL A 744 -10.62 12.00 -7.64
C VAL A 744 -11.24 11.76 -6.27
N THR A 745 -11.14 12.73 -5.38
CA THR A 745 -11.61 12.67 -3.98
C THR A 745 -13.04 13.18 -3.81
N GLY A 746 -13.54 13.94 -4.78
CA GLY A 746 -14.91 14.40 -4.77
C GLY A 746 -15.32 14.97 -6.11
N VAL A 747 -16.60 14.80 -6.46
CA VAL A 747 -17.22 15.46 -7.61
C VAL A 747 -18.56 16.01 -7.16
N THR A 748 -18.78 17.30 -7.37
CA THR A 748 -20.00 18.01 -6.94
C THR A 748 -20.50 18.93 -8.03
N LEU A 749 -21.79 19.22 -8.06
CA LEU A 749 -22.38 20.26 -8.90
C LEU A 749 -22.46 21.55 -8.07
N ALA A 750 -21.78 22.60 -8.50
CA ALA A 750 -21.92 23.93 -7.89
C ALA A 750 -23.21 24.62 -8.34
N ASP A 751 -23.59 24.40 -9.61
CA ASP A 751 -24.88 24.76 -10.19
C ASP A 751 -25.21 23.81 -11.37
N GLU A 752 -26.11 24.21 -12.27
CA GLU A 752 -26.52 23.37 -13.41
C GLU A 752 -25.50 23.29 -14.56
N THR A 753 -24.48 24.13 -14.53
CA THR A 753 -23.43 24.24 -15.56
C THR A 753 -22.02 23.99 -15.03
N HIS A 754 -21.78 24.00 -13.70
CA HIS A 754 -20.45 23.86 -13.12
C HIS A 754 -20.29 22.57 -12.31
N ILE A 755 -19.39 21.69 -12.78
CA ILE A 755 -18.92 20.50 -12.04
C ILE A 755 -17.59 20.82 -11.37
N VAL A 756 -17.50 20.55 -10.07
CA VAL A 756 -16.30 20.77 -9.26
C VAL A 756 -15.70 19.41 -8.89
N VAL A 757 -14.52 19.13 -9.44
CA VAL A 757 -13.73 17.90 -9.26
C VAL A 757 -12.58 18.21 -8.30
N ARG A 758 -12.44 17.43 -7.23
CA ARG A 758 -11.33 17.52 -6.28
C ARG A 758 -10.40 16.34 -6.42
N PHE A 759 -9.11 16.58 -6.27
CA PHE A 759 -8.06 15.57 -6.29
C PHE A 759 -7.44 15.38 -4.90
N ASN A 760 -6.67 14.31 -4.70
CA ASN A 760 -5.98 14.02 -3.43
C ASN A 760 -4.66 14.80 -3.28
N GLN A 761 -4.15 15.29 -4.40
CA GLN A 761 -2.94 16.08 -4.56
C GLN A 761 -3.07 16.91 -5.84
N GLN A 762 -2.20 17.88 -6.07
CA GLN A 762 -2.25 18.69 -7.28
C GLN A 762 -2.10 17.80 -8.54
N PRO A 763 -3.08 17.80 -9.47
CA PRO A 763 -2.91 17.18 -10.77
C PRO A 763 -1.97 18.02 -11.65
N ASP A 764 -1.45 17.42 -12.72
CA ASP A 764 -0.80 18.14 -13.80
C ASP A 764 -1.81 19.11 -14.44
N ALA A 765 -1.37 20.35 -14.66
CA ALA A 765 -2.24 21.43 -15.10
C ALA A 765 -2.60 21.34 -16.60
N GLU A 766 -1.73 20.78 -17.44
CA GLU A 766 -2.05 20.56 -18.85
C GLU A 766 -3.06 19.41 -18.98
N GLU A 767 -2.85 18.30 -18.27
CA GLU A 767 -3.72 17.13 -18.36
C GLU A 767 -5.09 17.33 -17.67
N ALA A 768 -5.14 18.02 -16.52
CA ALA A 768 -6.40 18.30 -15.82
C ALA A 768 -7.26 19.39 -16.46
N THR A 769 -6.78 20.07 -17.50
CA THR A 769 -7.58 21.03 -18.28
C THR A 769 -8.08 20.47 -19.61
N LEU A 770 -7.79 19.19 -19.91
CA LEU A 770 -8.31 18.49 -21.09
C LEU A 770 -9.69 17.87 -20.83
N ALA A 771 -10.72 18.36 -21.52
CA ALA A 771 -12.08 17.79 -21.45
C ALA A 771 -12.14 16.28 -21.83
N ALA A 772 -11.20 15.80 -22.65
CA ALA A 772 -11.09 14.39 -23.03
C ALA A 772 -10.75 13.45 -21.87
N ASN A 773 -10.20 13.98 -20.77
CA ASN A 773 -9.87 13.23 -19.55
C ASN A 773 -11.06 13.10 -18.60
N TYR A 774 -12.25 13.60 -18.98
CA TYR A 774 -13.48 13.53 -18.19
C TYR A 774 -14.65 12.98 -19.01
N THR A 775 -15.46 12.09 -18.42
CA THR A 775 -16.68 11.56 -19.05
C THR A 775 -17.90 11.67 -18.12
N LEU A 776 -19.10 11.65 -18.73
CA LEU A 776 -20.40 11.58 -18.06
C LEU A 776 -21.28 10.49 -18.68
N ARG A 777 -22.13 9.86 -17.85
CA ARG A 777 -23.12 8.85 -18.24
C ARG A 777 -24.35 8.89 -17.33
N SER A 778 -25.58 8.81 -17.86
CA SER A 778 -26.80 8.67 -17.03
C SER A 778 -26.93 7.24 -16.49
N THR A 779 -27.34 7.07 -15.23
CA THR A 779 -27.35 5.75 -14.55
C THR A 779 -28.73 5.15 -14.28
N LEU A 780 -29.82 5.84 -14.63
CA LEU A 780 -31.17 5.33 -14.41
C LEU A 780 -31.60 4.38 -15.55
N ASP A 781 -31.71 3.08 -15.23
CA ASP A 781 -32.23 2.06 -16.15
C ASP A 781 -33.61 2.46 -16.71
N GLY A 782 -33.63 2.78 -18.02
CA GLY A 782 -34.82 3.23 -18.73
C GLY A 782 -34.80 4.70 -19.19
N ASP A 783 -33.74 5.46 -18.92
CA ASP A 783 -33.49 6.76 -19.57
C ASP A 783 -33.01 6.56 -21.02
N PRO A 784 -33.79 6.96 -22.05
CA PRO A 784 -33.44 6.72 -23.44
C PRO A 784 -32.51 7.80 -24.03
N TYR A 785 -32.01 8.76 -23.23
CA TYR A 785 -31.29 9.93 -23.76
C TYR A 785 -29.76 9.90 -23.58
N MET A 786 -29.20 9.17 -22.59
CA MET A 786 -27.74 9.08 -22.35
C MET A 786 -27.31 7.69 -21.85
N SER A 787 -27.42 6.65 -22.68
CA SER A 787 -27.07 5.26 -22.30
C SER A 787 -25.57 4.93 -22.37
N GLU A 788 -24.79 5.68 -23.15
CA GLU A 788 -23.37 5.48 -23.40
C GLU A 788 -22.50 6.47 -22.61
N GLU A 789 -21.24 6.10 -22.34
CA GLU A 789 -20.27 6.95 -21.64
C GLU A 789 -19.62 7.90 -22.64
N THR A 790 -19.82 9.21 -22.49
CA THR A 790 -19.33 10.24 -23.43
C THR A 790 -18.41 11.23 -22.73
N ALA A 791 -17.43 11.78 -23.44
CA ALA A 791 -16.61 12.88 -22.94
C ALA A 791 -17.48 14.07 -22.51
N VAL A 792 -17.03 14.83 -21.51
CA VAL A 792 -17.75 16.02 -21.04
C VAL A 792 -17.66 17.13 -22.09
N ASP A 793 -18.81 17.67 -22.50
CA ASP A 793 -18.88 18.82 -23.40
C ASP A 793 -18.70 20.11 -22.59
N ALA A 794 -17.45 20.58 -22.52
CA ALA A 794 -17.01 21.68 -21.65
C ALA A 794 -16.54 22.90 -22.47
N ASP A 795 -17.05 24.08 -22.10
CA ASP A 795 -16.60 25.37 -22.61
C ASP A 795 -15.24 25.79 -21.99
N GLU A 796 -15.04 25.48 -20.70
CA GLU A 796 -13.84 25.87 -19.93
C GLU A 796 -13.55 24.85 -18.82
N ILE A 797 -12.28 24.61 -18.50
CA ILE A 797 -11.85 23.87 -17.31
C ILE A 797 -10.77 24.68 -16.60
N VAL A 798 -10.98 24.98 -15.32
CA VAL A 798 -10.07 25.80 -14.49
C VAL A 798 -9.56 24.99 -13.30
N LEU A 799 -8.25 24.70 -13.29
CA LEU A 799 -7.56 24.13 -12.12
C LEU A 799 -7.19 25.23 -11.11
N SER A 800 -7.32 24.92 -9.82
CA SER A 800 -7.06 25.81 -8.68
C SER A 800 -5.94 25.29 -7.79
N ASP A 801 -5.30 26.19 -7.03
CA ASP A 801 -4.18 25.90 -6.12
C ASP A 801 -4.51 24.93 -4.96
N ASP A 802 -5.79 24.61 -4.76
CA ASP A 802 -6.30 23.66 -3.74
C ASP A 802 -6.62 22.25 -4.30
N ALA A 803 -6.01 21.88 -5.43
CA ALA A 803 -6.23 20.63 -6.17
C ALA A 803 -7.70 20.43 -6.62
N THR A 804 -8.38 21.52 -7.00
CA THR A 804 -9.74 21.51 -7.52
C THR A 804 -9.78 21.94 -8.99
N ALA A 805 -10.34 21.11 -9.88
CA ALA A 805 -10.71 21.49 -11.23
C ALA A 805 -12.21 21.82 -11.32
N THR A 806 -12.55 22.99 -11.84
CA THR A 806 -13.94 23.38 -12.14
C THR A 806 -14.17 23.27 -13.63
N ILE A 807 -15.11 22.42 -14.04
CA ILE A 807 -15.53 22.18 -15.42
C ILE A 807 -16.82 22.95 -15.68
N THR A 808 -16.80 23.85 -16.65
CA THR A 808 -17.97 24.60 -17.13
C THR A 808 -18.54 23.90 -18.37
N LEU A 809 -19.76 23.38 -18.24
CA LEU A 809 -20.49 22.68 -19.30
C LEU A 809 -21.04 23.65 -20.34
N ALA A 810 -21.01 23.25 -21.62
CA ALA A 810 -21.57 24.03 -22.72
C ALA A 810 -23.11 24.17 -22.66
N GLU A 811 -23.80 23.19 -22.06
CA GLU A 811 -25.24 23.18 -21.85
C GLU A 811 -25.59 22.71 -20.41
N PRO A 812 -26.69 23.19 -19.80
CA PRO A 812 -27.09 22.77 -18.45
C PRO A 812 -27.36 21.26 -18.33
N LEU A 813 -26.71 20.61 -17.36
CA LEU A 813 -26.89 19.20 -17.06
C LEU A 813 -28.32 18.93 -16.58
N ASP A 814 -29.08 18.03 -17.20
CA ASP A 814 -30.48 17.74 -16.82
C ASP A 814 -30.61 17.13 -15.40
N TYR A 815 -31.84 17.09 -14.89
CA TYR A 815 -32.14 16.46 -13.59
C TYR A 815 -32.03 14.94 -13.67
N GLY A 816 -31.15 14.36 -12.85
CA GLY A 816 -30.88 12.92 -12.85
C GLY A 816 -29.66 12.53 -12.02
N ILE A 817 -29.30 11.26 -12.11
CA ILE A 817 -28.09 10.68 -11.52
C ILE A 817 -27.11 10.38 -12.67
N PHE A 818 -25.86 10.78 -12.50
CA PHE A 818 -24.80 10.62 -13.49
C PHE A 818 -23.59 9.93 -12.86
N THR A 819 -22.92 9.05 -13.62
CA THR A 819 -21.55 8.66 -13.34
C THR A 819 -20.63 9.63 -14.05
N PHE A 820 -19.79 10.30 -13.29
CA PHE A 820 -18.62 11.04 -13.78
C PHE A 820 -17.39 10.11 -13.71
N THR A 821 -16.55 10.11 -14.75
CA THR A 821 -15.24 9.43 -14.72
C THR A 821 -14.13 10.45 -15.01
N ALA A 822 -12.98 10.32 -14.33
CA ALA A 822 -11.72 10.92 -14.76
C ALA A 822 -10.70 9.84 -15.17
N THR A 823 -9.87 10.11 -16.18
CA THR A 823 -8.79 9.21 -16.64
C THR A 823 -7.62 10.00 -17.22
N GLY A 824 -6.41 9.42 -17.24
CA GLY A 824 -5.30 9.95 -18.03
C GLY A 824 -4.69 11.27 -17.52
N ILE A 825 -4.70 11.48 -16.21
CA ILE A 825 -4.11 12.65 -15.53
C ILE A 825 -3.03 12.14 -14.56
N HIS A 826 -1.87 12.78 -14.50
CA HIS A 826 -0.82 12.54 -13.50
C HIS A 826 -0.90 13.61 -12.41
N SER A 827 -0.29 13.39 -11.24
CA SER A 827 0.00 14.50 -10.33
C SER A 827 1.11 15.39 -10.87
N ALA A 828 1.16 16.64 -10.40
CA ALA A 828 2.22 17.60 -10.74
C ALA A 828 3.64 17.08 -10.37
N ASP A 829 3.71 16.12 -9.44
CA ASP A 829 4.95 15.45 -9.02
C ASP A 829 5.19 14.09 -9.74
N GLY A 830 4.40 13.77 -10.78
CA GLY A 830 4.60 12.62 -11.68
C GLY A 830 3.93 11.31 -11.29
N GLY A 831 3.00 11.29 -10.32
CA GLY A 831 2.25 10.10 -9.92
C GLY A 831 1.05 9.83 -10.82
N GLU A 832 1.00 8.66 -11.48
CA GLU A 832 -0.13 8.26 -12.34
C GLU A 832 -1.48 8.29 -11.62
N MET A 833 -2.57 8.62 -12.33
CA MET A 833 -3.92 8.42 -11.80
C MET A 833 -4.23 6.94 -11.59
N ALA A 834 -4.89 6.62 -10.47
CA ALA A 834 -5.39 5.27 -10.21
C ALA A 834 -6.54 4.91 -11.17
N ASP A 835 -6.70 3.62 -11.48
CA ASP A 835 -7.76 3.17 -12.38
C ASP A 835 -9.17 3.48 -11.84
N ASN A 836 -10.17 3.48 -12.72
CA ASN A 836 -11.60 3.55 -12.39
C ASN A 836 -12.01 4.74 -11.49
N GLN A 837 -11.51 5.97 -11.71
CA GLN A 837 -11.91 7.16 -10.96
C GLN A 837 -13.34 7.63 -11.31
N ARG A 838 -14.31 6.82 -10.91
CA ARG A 838 -15.74 7.06 -11.07
C ARG A 838 -16.32 7.65 -9.80
N ARG A 839 -17.21 8.63 -9.94
CA ARG A 839 -17.99 9.24 -8.86
C ARG A 839 -19.42 9.52 -9.32
N THR A 840 -20.37 9.47 -8.40
CA THR A 840 -21.79 9.72 -8.69
C THR A 840 -22.12 11.20 -8.49
N LEU A 841 -22.63 11.84 -9.53
CA LEU A 841 -23.25 13.16 -9.49
C LEU A 841 -24.77 13.02 -9.43
N LEU A 842 -25.44 13.89 -8.67
CA LEU A 842 -26.90 13.95 -8.58
C LEU A 842 -27.36 15.40 -8.74
N ARG A 843 -28.15 15.67 -9.77
CA ARG A 843 -28.89 16.93 -9.90
C ARG A 843 -30.34 16.71 -9.43
N THR A 844 -30.66 17.16 -8.22
CA THR A 844 -32.02 17.08 -7.65
C THR A 844 -32.96 18.09 -8.30
N VAL A 845 -34.26 17.77 -8.34
CA VAL A 845 -35.30 18.68 -8.82
C VAL A 845 -35.71 19.63 -7.68
N PRO A 846 -35.64 20.95 -7.86
CA PRO A 846 -36.11 21.91 -6.86
C PRO A 846 -37.60 21.73 -6.53
N LEU A 847 -37.95 21.90 -5.25
CA LEU A 847 -39.34 21.77 -4.80
C LEU A 847 -40.22 22.93 -5.31
N ASP A 848 -40.88 22.67 -6.44
CA ASP A 848 -41.83 23.57 -7.09
C ASP A 848 -43.17 23.66 -6.35
N ALA A 849 -44.07 24.53 -6.84
CA ALA A 849 -45.38 24.70 -6.24
C ALA A 849 -46.25 23.43 -6.36
N LYS A 850 -47.17 23.23 -5.42
CA LYS A 850 -48.08 22.07 -5.44
C LYS A 850 -48.85 22.00 -6.77
N GLN A 851 -48.77 20.84 -7.43
CA GLN A 851 -49.33 20.62 -8.75
C GLN A 851 -50.86 20.78 -8.74
N GLN A 852 -51.35 21.77 -9.48
CA GLN A 852 -52.77 22.07 -9.58
C GLN A 852 -53.49 21.15 -10.58
N GLY A 853 -54.82 21.11 -10.48
CA GLY A 853 -55.65 20.41 -11.46
C GLY A 853 -55.68 18.88 -11.33
N ILE A 854 -54.76 18.25 -10.62
CA ILE A 854 -54.71 16.79 -10.41
C ILE A 854 -55.53 16.38 -9.18
N THR A 855 -56.18 15.21 -9.24
CA THR A 855 -56.80 14.57 -8.06
C THR A 855 -55.94 13.38 -7.62
N ILE A 856 -55.40 13.47 -6.40
CA ILE A 856 -54.56 12.44 -5.78
C ILE A 856 -55.44 11.53 -4.92
N THR A 857 -55.13 10.24 -4.94
CA THR A 857 -55.80 9.19 -4.14
C THR A 857 -54.80 8.07 -3.86
N ALA A 858 -54.96 7.33 -2.76
CA ALA A 858 -54.14 6.16 -2.44
C ALA A 858 -55.00 4.93 -2.15
N ILE A 859 -54.36 3.75 -2.13
CA ILE A 859 -54.98 2.50 -1.64
C ILE A 859 -55.35 2.56 -0.14
N GLY A 860 -54.62 3.35 0.62
CA GLY A 860 -54.75 3.52 2.07
C GLY A 860 -53.82 4.64 2.55
N SER A 861 -53.82 4.92 3.86
CA SER A 861 -52.84 5.82 4.50
C SER A 861 -52.71 5.46 5.97
N GLN A 862 -51.50 5.56 6.51
CA GLN A 862 -51.25 5.57 7.95
C GLN A 862 -51.89 6.80 8.58
N GLU A 863 -52.39 6.66 9.81
CA GLU A 863 -52.82 7.80 10.62
C GLU A 863 -51.69 8.83 10.76
N GLY A 864 -52.04 10.12 10.58
CA GLY A 864 -51.08 11.23 10.55
C GLY A 864 -50.29 11.43 9.24
N ASN A 865 -50.24 10.43 8.34
CA ASN A 865 -49.50 10.51 7.07
C ASN A 865 -50.41 10.28 5.83
N PRO A 866 -51.41 11.15 5.59
CA PRO A 866 -52.36 11.03 4.49
C PRO A 866 -51.75 11.26 3.11
N TYR A 867 -52.38 10.70 2.07
CA TYR A 867 -51.98 10.86 0.68
C TYR A 867 -52.02 12.29 0.13
N SER A 868 -52.61 13.25 0.87
CA SER A 868 -52.56 14.68 0.53
C SER A 868 -51.15 15.27 0.65
N ASN A 869 -50.30 14.67 1.48
CA ASN A 869 -48.99 15.21 1.81
C ASN A 869 -48.01 15.18 0.63
N VAL A 870 -48.20 14.29 -0.35
CA VAL A 870 -47.30 14.19 -1.53
C VAL A 870 -47.40 15.34 -2.53
N ASN A 871 -48.12 16.41 -2.16
CA ASN A 871 -48.35 17.59 -2.97
C ASN A 871 -48.74 18.79 -2.07
N ASP A 872 -48.11 18.92 -0.89
CA ASP A 872 -48.37 20.02 0.06
C ASP A 872 -47.26 21.09 0.08
N LYS A 873 -46.16 20.84 -0.63
CA LYS A 873 -44.90 21.60 -0.71
C LYS A 873 -44.07 21.51 0.59
N ASN A 874 -44.02 20.35 1.23
CA ASN A 874 -43.24 20.15 2.44
C ASN A 874 -42.61 18.74 2.54
N LEU A 875 -41.29 18.66 2.36
CA LEU A 875 -40.54 17.40 2.50
C LEU A 875 -40.53 16.82 3.93
N SER A 876 -40.99 17.57 4.95
CA SER A 876 -41.14 17.06 6.31
C SER A 876 -42.42 16.25 6.52
N THR A 877 -43.41 16.40 5.64
CA THR A 877 -44.65 15.61 5.62
C THR A 877 -44.54 14.51 4.56
N ARG A 878 -45.35 13.45 4.71
CA ARG A 878 -45.31 12.29 3.83
C ARG A 878 -46.65 11.58 3.75
N TRP A 879 -46.86 10.85 2.67
CA TRP A 879 -47.79 9.72 2.68
C TRP A 879 -47.06 8.50 3.18
N SER A 880 -47.66 7.72 4.09
CA SER A 880 -47.08 6.43 4.50
C SER A 880 -48.11 5.31 4.40
N GLN A 881 -47.69 4.16 3.88
CA GLN A 881 -48.48 2.94 3.84
C GLN A 881 -47.56 1.71 3.81
N GLU A 882 -47.80 0.73 4.69
CA GLU A 882 -47.02 -0.50 4.74
C GLU A 882 -47.51 -1.54 3.72
N GLY A 883 -46.58 -2.26 3.10
CA GLY A 883 -46.84 -3.40 2.25
C GLY A 883 -46.18 -3.29 0.87
N THR A 884 -46.29 -4.37 0.10
CA THR A 884 -45.90 -4.42 -1.31
C THR A 884 -47.11 -4.10 -2.19
N GLY A 885 -46.90 -3.55 -3.39
CA GLY A 885 -47.99 -3.17 -4.31
C GLY A 885 -48.93 -2.07 -3.77
N GLN A 886 -48.47 -1.27 -2.80
CA GLN A 886 -49.24 -0.12 -2.33
C GLN A 886 -49.17 0.99 -3.39
N TRP A 887 -50.19 1.82 -3.53
CA TRP A 887 -50.19 2.80 -4.61
C TRP A 887 -50.72 4.18 -4.25
N LEU A 888 -50.10 5.17 -4.89
CA LEU A 888 -50.60 6.54 -5.10
C LEU A 888 -51.05 6.67 -6.56
N ARG A 889 -52.23 7.24 -6.78
CA ARG A 889 -52.82 7.48 -8.11
C ARG A 889 -53.16 8.95 -8.28
N PHE A 890 -52.68 9.49 -9.40
CA PHE A 890 -52.81 10.87 -9.84
C PHE A 890 -53.75 10.89 -11.06
N TYR A 891 -54.94 11.47 -10.93
CA TYR A 891 -55.88 11.67 -12.03
C TYR A 891 -55.66 13.03 -12.67
N LEU A 892 -55.31 13.04 -13.96
CA LEU A 892 -54.90 14.23 -14.70
C LEU A 892 -56.07 15.02 -15.32
N LYS A 893 -57.32 14.61 -15.06
CA LYS A 893 -58.59 15.09 -15.62
C LYS A 893 -58.78 14.90 -17.14
N GLU A 894 -57.74 15.15 -17.93
CA GLU A 894 -57.69 14.97 -19.38
C GLU A 894 -56.51 14.09 -19.78
N VAL A 895 -56.41 13.74 -21.06
CA VAL A 895 -55.28 12.97 -21.58
C VAL A 895 -54.08 13.89 -21.69
N LYS A 896 -52.96 13.50 -21.09
CA LYS A 896 -51.67 14.19 -21.14
C LYS A 896 -50.60 13.20 -21.60
N LYS A 897 -49.63 13.65 -22.39
CA LYS A 897 -48.47 12.84 -22.79
C LYS A 897 -47.38 13.00 -21.72
N VAL A 898 -47.35 12.07 -20.77
CA VAL A 898 -46.49 12.06 -19.57
C VAL A 898 -45.10 11.53 -19.95
N TYR A 899 -44.03 12.19 -19.50
CA TYR A 899 -42.64 11.81 -19.80
C TYR A 899 -41.77 11.54 -18.56
N ALA A 900 -42.18 11.99 -17.38
CA ALA A 900 -41.46 11.72 -16.14
C ALA A 900 -42.39 11.79 -14.91
N VAL A 901 -41.90 11.24 -13.82
CA VAL A 901 -42.37 11.49 -12.46
C VAL A 901 -41.19 12.04 -11.68
N ASP A 902 -41.38 13.14 -10.95
CA ASP A 902 -40.42 13.55 -9.92
C ASP A 902 -40.94 13.07 -8.57
N ALA A 903 -40.09 12.49 -7.72
CA ALA A 903 -40.49 12.03 -6.39
C ALA A 903 -39.38 12.18 -5.35
N ALA A 904 -39.77 12.55 -4.13
CA ALA A 904 -38.92 12.58 -2.94
C ALA A 904 -39.42 11.56 -1.90
N PHE A 905 -38.54 11.09 -1.02
CA PHE A 905 -38.85 10.05 -0.04
C PHE A 905 -38.33 10.37 1.37
N TYR A 906 -39.06 9.90 2.39
CA TYR A 906 -38.71 10.07 3.78
C TYR A 906 -37.49 9.20 4.16
N ASN A 907 -36.41 9.84 4.60
CA ASN A 907 -35.08 9.24 4.74
C ASN A 907 -34.59 8.63 3.42
N GLY A 908 -34.90 9.24 2.28
CA GLY A 908 -34.40 8.85 0.96
C GLY A 908 -32.87 8.88 0.87
N ASN A 909 -32.19 9.68 1.70
CA ASN A 909 -30.72 9.69 1.84
C ASN A 909 -30.15 8.57 2.74
N GLN A 910 -30.99 7.65 3.20
CA GLN A 910 -30.61 6.49 4.03
C GLN A 910 -31.32 5.20 3.59
N ARG A 911 -32.28 5.29 2.65
CA ARG A 911 -33.17 4.20 2.25
C ARG A 911 -33.42 4.27 0.77
N VAL A 912 -33.25 3.13 0.10
CA VAL A 912 -33.64 2.94 -1.28
C VAL A 912 -35.11 2.51 -1.30
N PHE A 913 -35.96 3.25 -2.00
CA PHE A 913 -37.38 2.93 -2.16
C PHE A 913 -37.62 2.24 -3.50
N PHE A 914 -38.37 1.14 -3.48
CA PHE A 914 -38.63 0.33 -4.67
C PHE A 914 -40.04 0.63 -5.20
N PHE A 915 -40.16 0.99 -6.47
CA PHE A 915 -41.46 1.30 -7.07
C PHE A 915 -41.44 1.16 -8.60
N LYS A 916 -42.59 1.37 -9.24
CA LYS A 916 -42.66 1.61 -10.67
C LYS A 916 -43.73 2.63 -11.01
N VAL A 917 -43.54 3.34 -12.11
CA VAL A 917 -44.55 4.24 -12.68
C VAL A 917 -45.43 3.46 -13.64
N GLN A 918 -46.73 3.54 -13.45
CA GLN A 918 -47.73 2.95 -14.32
C GLN A 918 -48.68 4.02 -14.85
N THR A 919 -49.17 3.85 -16.07
CA THR A 919 -50.10 4.76 -16.74
C THR A 919 -51.40 4.04 -17.10
N SER A 920 -52.48 4.82 -17.25
CA SER A 920 -53.79 4.31 -17.66
C SER A 920 -54.64 5.40 -18.31
N MET A 921 -55.52 5.00 -19.23
CA MET A 921 -56.52 5.88 -19.85
C MET A 921 -57.89 5.79 -19.15
N ASP A 922 -58.21 4.66 -18.51
CA ASP A 922 -59.54 4.34 -17.99
C ASP A 922 -59.57 3.96 -16.49
N ASN A 923 -58.40 3.95 -15.84
CA ASN A 923 -58.20 3.52 -14.45
C ASN A 923 -58.57 2.04 -14.16
N LYS A 924 -58.71 1.21 -15.20
CA LYS A 924 -58.93 -0.24 -15.08
C LYS A 924 -57.75 -1.01 -15.62
N THR A 925 -57.32 -0.70 -16.84
CA THR A 925 -56.15 -1.30 -17.48
C THR A 925 -54.94 -0.42 -17.22
N TRP A 926 -53.87 -1.02 -16.70
CA TRP A 926 -52.64 -0.33 -16.33
C TRP A 926 -51.46 -0.87 -17.14
N THR A 927 -50.58 0.02 -17.57
CA THR A 927 -49.35 -0.31 -18.31
C THR A 927 -48.15 0.25 -17.56
N ASP A 928 -47.11 -0.56 -17.40
CA ASP A 928 -45.83 -0.17 -16.83
C ASP A 928 -45.15 0.84 -17.78
N ALA A 929 -44.92 2.06 -17.30
CA ALA A 929 -44.19 3.10 -18.03
C ALA A 929 -42.68 3.06 -17.72
N THR A 930 -42.32 2.55 -16.54
CA THR A 930 -40.96 2.17 -16.15
C THR A 930 -40.93 0.67 -15.84
N GLY A 931 -39.73 0.07 -15.84
CA GLY A 931 -39.51 -1.18 -15.12
C GLY A 931 -39.71 -1.02 -13.60
N ASP A 932 -39.35 -2.05 -12.84
CA ASP A 932 -39.11 -1.90 -11.40
C ASP A 932 -37.86 -1.03 -11.21
N ILE A 933 -38.04 0.14 -10.59
CA ILE A 933 -37.01 1.15 -10.37
C ILE A 933 -36.82 1.41 -8.88
N ALA A 934 -35.66 2.00 -8.56
CA ALA A 934 -35.22 2.31 -7.21
C ALA A 934 -34.92 3.81 -7.09
N SER A 935 -35.19 4.41 -5.94
CA SER A 935 -34.66 5.74 -5.61
C SER A 935 -33.15 5.67 -5.34
N SER A 936 -32.44 6.80 -5.51
CA SER A 936 -30.97 6.86 -5.42
C SER A 936 -30.39 6.32 -4.11
N GLY A 937 -31.10 6.53 -2.99
CA GLY A 937 -30.53 6.35 -1.65
C GLY A 937 -29.67 7.54 -1.18
N LEU A 938 -29.54 8.60 -1.99
CA LEU A 938 -28.58 9.69 -1.81
C LEU A 938 -29.21 11.01 -1.33
N THR A 939 -30.51 11.24 -1.54
CA THR A 939 -31.17 12.52 -1.20
C THR A 939 -32.55 12.37 -0.54
N ASN A 940 -32.98 13.42 0.17
CA ASN A 940 -34.36 13.61 0.62
C ASN A 940 -35.15 14.57 -0.28
N ASP A 941 -34.50 15.19 -1.27
CA ASP A 941 -35.14 16.06 -2.27
C ASP A 941 -35.81 15.23 -3.37
N MET A 942 -36.42 15.90 -4.37
CA MET A 942 -37.04 15.22 -5.49
C MET A 942 -36.00 14.72 -6.50
N GLU A 943 -36.08 13.44 -6.84
CA GLU A 943 -35.38 12.82 -7.97
C GLU A 943 -36.31 12.75 -9.18
N ARG A 944 -35.77 12.85 -10.41
CA ARG A 944 -36.53 12.73 -11.66
C ARG A 944 -36.40 11.33 -12.24
N TYR A 945 -37.54 10.68 -12.48
CA TYR A 945 -37.65 9.37 -13.12
C TYR A 945 -38.29 9.52 -14.50
N ARG A 946 -37.45 9.55 -15.55
CA ARG A 946 -37.86 9.68 -16.96
C ARG A 946 -38.35 8.33 -17.52
N PHE A 947 -39.18 8.41 -18.56
CA PHE A 947 -39.56 7.27 -19.40
C PHE A 947 -39.96 7.75 -20.80
N THR A 948 -40.05 6.82 -21.76
CA THR A 948 -40.55 7.12 -23.11
C THR A 948 -41.94 7.76 -23.02
N PRO A 949 -42.19 8.95 -23.60
CA PRO A 949 -43.44 9.68 -23.35
C PRO A 949 -44.72 8.92 -23.75
N VAL A 950 -45.66 8.74 -22.81
CA VAL A 950 -46.92 7.98 -22.98
C VAL A 950 -48.15 8.86 -22.77
N GLU A 951 -49.17 8.71 -23.62
CA GLU A 951 -50.49 9.31 -23.37
C GLU A 951 -51.21 8.61 -22.20
N ALA A 952 -51.55 9.38 -21.17
CA ALA A 952 -52.18 8.89 -19.95
C ALA A 952 -53.23 9.87 -19.43
N LYS A 953 -54.29 9.33 -18.81
CA LYS A 953 -55.27 10.10 -18.02
C LYS A 953 -55.09 9.90 -16.51
N TYR A 954 -54.42 8.81 -16.14
CA TYR A 954 -54.05 8.46 -14.78
C TYR A 954 -52.59 8.01 -14.75
N VAL A 955 -51.86 8.44 -13.73
CA VAL A 955 -50.52 7.92 -13.39
C VAL A 955 -50.58 7.30 -12.01
N ARG A 956 -49.84 6.22 -11.79
CA ARG A 956 -49.77 5.49 -10.53
C ARG A 956 -48.32 5.17 -10.18
N LEU A 957 -47.89 5.55 -8.98
CA LEU A 957 -46.69 4.98 -8.37
C LEU A 957 -47.15 3.70 -7.67
N LEU A 958 -46.61 2.57 -8.09
CA LEU A 958 -46.81 1.27 -7.45
C LEU A 958 -45.57 0.97 -6.61
N CYS A 959 -45.68 1.14 -5.29
CA CYS A 959 -44.59 1.11 -4.34
C CYS A 959 -44.50 -0.25 -3.62
N ASN A 960 -43.27 -0.72 -3.42
CA ASN A 960 -42.93 -2.09 -3.01
C ASN A 960 -42.10 -2.15 -1.70
N GLY A 961 -42.08 -1.08 -0.93
CA GLY A 961 -41.30 -0.92 0.31
C GLY A 961 -39.98 -0.18 0.09
N ASN A 962 -39.04 -0.39 1.01
CA ASN A 962 -37.69 0.18 0.96
C ASN A 962 -36.64 -0.83 1.45
N SER A 963 -35.36 -0.48 1.35
CA SER A 963 -34.21 -1.32 1.73
C SER A 963 -34.16 -1.77 3.20
N VAL A 964 -34.94 -1.13 4.10
CA VAL A 964 -35.00 -1.45 5.53
C VAL A 964 -36.27 -2.21 5.91
N ASN A 965 -37.41 -1.88 5.31
CA ASN A 965 -38.72 -2.45 5.66
C ASN A 965 -39.79 -2.22 4.57
N LYS A 966 -41.01 -2.72 4.82
CA LYS A 966 -42.13 -2.64 3.86
C LYS A 966 -42.89 -1.30 3.85
N TRP A 967 -42.39 -0.26 4.53
CA TRP A 967 -43.05 1.04 4.51
C TRP A 967 -42.75 1.82 3.23
N ASN A 968 -43.79 2.17 2.51
CA ASN A 968 -43.71 3.15 1.43
C ASN A 968 -43.84 4.52 2.06
N SER A 969 -42.95 5.47 1.73
CA SER A 969 -43.00 6.82 2.30
C SER A 969 -42.52 7.96 1.38
N PRO A 970 -43.11 8.13 0.19
CA PRO A 970 -43.03 9.39 -0.58
C PRO A 970 -43.36 10.61 0.27
N THR A 971 -42.49 11.62 0.25
CA THR A 971 -42.72 12.94 0.85
C THR A 971 -43.41 13.87 -0.15
N GLU A 972 -42.93 13.91 -1.40
CA GLU A 972 -43.48 14.74 -2.50
C GLU A 972 -43.46 13.98 -3.83
N VAL A 973 -44.44 14.25 -4.71
CA VAL A 973 -44.53 13.66 -6.06
C VAL A 973 -45.09 14.67 -7.08
N ARG A 974 -44.48 14.77 -8.27
CA ARG A 974 -44.94 15.56 -9.42
C ARG A 974 -45.04 14.70 -10.67
N ILE A 975 -46.06 14.94 -11.49
CA ILE A 975 -46.26 14.25 -12.77
C ILE A 975 -45.91 15.20 -13.92
N ARG A 976 -44.91 14.89 -14.75
CA ARG A 976 -44.46 15.77 -15.84
C ARG A 976 -45.01 15.32 -17.19
N PHE A 977 -45.63 16.24 -17.94
CA PHE A 977 -46.21 15.99 -19.26
C PHE A 977 -45.85 17.08 -20.28
N THR A 978 -45.78 16.70 -21.55
CA THR A 978 -45.15 17.45 -22.66
C THR A 978 -45.75 18.81 -22.99
N ALA A 979 -44.92 19.65 -23.62
CA ALA A 979 -45.17 20.03 -25.02
C ALA A 979 -44.14 19.33 -25.96
N PRO A 980 -44.49 18.87 -27.19
CA PRO A 980 -43.57 18.08 -28.03
C PRO A 980 -42.51 18.92 -28.80
N ASP A 981 -42.64 20.25 -28.80
CA ASP A 981 -41.85 21.18 -29.63
C ASP A 981 -41.14 22.27 -28.79
N GLY A 982 -41.30 22.26 -27.45
CA GLY A 982 -40.64 23.18 -26.50
C GLY A 982 -41.59 24.04 -25.65
N ILE A 983 -41.47 23.93 -24.31
CA ILE A 983 -42.06 24.78 -23.23
C ILE A 983 -43.61 24.63 -23.14
N GLU A 984 -44.28 24.47 -21.98
CA GLU A 984 -44.08 24.99 -20.61
C GLU A 984 -43.99 23.92 -19.50
N ASP A 985 -43.32 24.31 -18.40
CA ASP A 985 -43.45 23.70 -17.07
C ASP A 985 -44.55 24.43 -16.28
N VAL A 986 -45.61 23.72 -15.89
CA VAL A 986 -46.84 24.35 -15.37
C VAL A 986 -46.72 24.68 -13.88
N ASN A 987 -45.89 25.67 -13.55
CA ASN A 987 -45.83 26.30 -12.22
C ASN A 987 -45.22 27.71 -12.20
N SER A 988 -45.06 28.40 -13.35
CA SER A 988 -45.02 29.86 -13.32
C SER A 988 -46.40 30.38 -12.91
N GLU A 989 -46.46 31.22 -11.88
CA GLU A 989 -47.62 32.09 -11.67
C GLU A 989 -47.86 32.94 -12.92
N GLY A 990 -49.04 33.55 -13.02
CA GLY A 990 -49.35 34.54 -14.06
C GLY A 990 -48.51 35.82 -13.89
N VAL A 991 -47.22 35.75 -14.20
CA VAL A 991 -46.44 36.90 -14.63
C VAL A 991 -46.95 37.23 -16.03
N ASN A 992 -47.77 38.29 -16.12
CA ASN A 992 -48.06 38.88 -17.41
C ASN A 992 -46.74 39.15 -18.14
N SER A 993 -46.65 38.75 -19.40
CA SER A 993 -45.76 39.42 -20.35
C SER A 993 -45.96 40.94 -20.20
N GLU A 994 -44.89 41.67 -19.87
CA GLU A 994 -44.85 43.05 -19.31
C GLU A 994 -44.83 43.20 -17.76
N GLU A 995 -43.90 42.53 -17.05
CA GLU A 995 -43.28 43.20 -15.89
C GLU A 995 -42.11 44.08 -16.36
N SER A 996 -42.33 45.39 -16.34
CA SER A 996 -41.31 46.38 -16.66
C SER A 996 -40.21 46.38 -15.59
N ALA A 997 -38.94 46.27 -16.00
CA ALA A 997 -37.80 46.44 -15.10
C ALA A 997 -37.96 47.72 -14.26
N GLY A 998 -38.00 47.58 -12.93
CA GLY A 998 -38.26 48.68 -12.01
C GLY A 998 -37.21 49.79 -12.11
N PRO A 999 -37.52 51.00 -11.58
CA PRO A 999 -36.58 52.12 -11.62
C PRO A 999 -35.23 51.74 -11.02
N VAL A 1000 -34.16 51.96 -11.80
CA VAL A 1000 -32.78 51.68 -11.38
C VAL A 1000 -32.25 52.88 -10.64
N TYR A 1001 -31.64 52.68 -9.47
CA TYR A 1001 -31.02 53.73 -8.67
C TYR A 1001 -29.50 53.50 -8.57
N ASP A 1002 -28.72 54.58 -8.45
CA ASP A 1002 -27.33 54.50 -8.02
C ASP A 1002 -27.22 54.36 -6.48
N LEU A 1003 -26.00 54.17 -5.96
CA LEU A 1003 -25.74 54.07 -4.52
C LEU A 1003 -26.08 55.35 -3.72
N SER A 1004 -26.32 56.49 -4.37
CA SER A 1004 -26.78 57.72 -3.71
C SER A 1004 -28.32 57.79 -3.59
N GLY A 1005 -29.04 56.78 -4.09
CA GLY A 1005 -30.49 56.76 -4.14
C GLY A 1005 -31.08 57.60 -5.27
N ARG A 1006 -30.25 58.06 -6.22
CA ARG A 1006 -30.72 58.79 -7.40
C ARG A 1006 -31.15 57.82 -8.49
N GLN A 1007 -32.36 58.01 -9.01
CA GLN A 1007 -32.86 57.21 -10.14
C GLN A 1007 -32.07 57.54 -11.42
N VAL A 1008 -31.54 56.51 -12.07
CA VAL A 1008 -30.73 56.60 -13.30
C VAL A 1008 -31.42 56.03 -14.54
N VAL A 1009 -32.42 55.16 -14.39
CA VAL A 1009 -33.24 54.63 -15.51
C VAL A 1009 -34.73 54.65 -15.14
N ASN A 1010 -35.59 54.99 -16.10
CA ASN A 1010 -37.05 54.89 -15.98
C ASN A 1010 -37.57 53.73 -16.85
N SER A 1011 -38.61 53.04 -16.39
CA SER A 1011 -38.96 51.70 -16.86
C SER A 1011 -39.63 51.70 -18.24
N LYS A 1012 -39.03 51.00 -19.22
CA LYS A 1012 -39.75 50.18 -20.25
C LYS A 1012 -38.88 49.37 -21.22
N SER A 1013 -37.55 49.56 -21.28
CA SER A 1013 -36.65 48.63 -21.98
C SER A 1013 -35.20 48.79 -21.52
N LEU A 1014 -34.55 47.70 -21.07
CA LEU A 1014 -33.17 47.74 -20.56
C LEU A 1014 -32.12 47.59 -21.69
N ASN A 1015 -32.28 48.40 -22.75
CA ASN A 1015 -31.39 48.45 -23.92
C ASN A 1015 -30.35 49.59 -23.87
N SER A 1016 -30.33 50.40 -22.80
CA SER A 1016 -29.32 51.43 -22.58
C SER A 1016 -28.18 50.89 -21.72
N LYS A 1017 -26.95 50.86 -22.25
CA LYS A 1017 -25.74 50.45 -21.52
C LYS A 1017 -25.54 51.30 -20.25
N LEU A 1018 -25.60 50.67 -19.08
CA LEU A 1018 -25.22 51.29 -17.82
C LEU A 1018 -23.67 51.35 -17.71
N PRO A 1019 -23.09 52.43 -17.17
CA PRO A 1019 -21.66 52.46 -16.83
C PRO A 1019 -21.30 51.42 -15.78
N ARG A 1020 -20.05 50.94 -15.78
CA ARG A 1020 -19.49 50.10 -14.69
C ARG A 1020 -19.77 50.73 -13.32
N GLY A 1021 -20.38 49.96 -12.42
CA GLY A 1021 -20.81 50.48 -11.13
C GLY A 1021 -21.79 49.57 -10.39
N ILE A 1022 -22.17 49.97 -9.18
CA ILE A 1022 -23.14 49.26 -8.35
C ILE A 1022 -24.46 50.02 -8.37
N TYR A 1023 -25.54 49.32 -8.70
CA TYR A 1023 -26.88 49.88 -8.80
C TYR A 1023 -27.86 49.11 -7.92
N ILE A 1024 -28.96 49.76 -7.54
CA ILE A 1024 -30.04 49.16 -6.78
C ILE A 1024 -31.26 49.03 -7.69
N VAL A 1025 -31.74 47.80 -7.87
CA VAL A 1025 -32.94 47.48 -8.64
C VAL A 1025 -33.85 46.63 -7.75
N ASN A 1026 -35.11 47.02 -7.58
CA ASN A 1026 -36.09 46.34 -6.72
C ASN A 1026 -35.54 46.00 -5.31
N GLY A 1027 -34.74 46.90 -4.73
CA GLY A 1027 -34.14 46.74 -3.39
C GLY A 1027 -32.90 45.85 -3.31
N ARG A 1028 -32.46 45.22 -4.41
CA ARG A 1028 -31.24 44.38 -4.47
C ARG A 1028 -30.09 45.12 -5.15
N LYS A 1029 -28.85 44.87 -4.71
CA LYS A 1029 -27.63 45.45 -5.30
C LYS A 1029 -27.15 44.58 -6.46
N PHE A 1030 -26.83 45.21 -7.59
CA PHE A 1030 -26.27 44.58 -8.77
C PHE A 1030 -24.97 45.29 -9.17
N VAL A 1031 -23.96 44.52 -9.57
CA VAL A 1031 -22.67 45.05 -10.05
C VAL A 1031 -22.64 44.93 -11.57
N VAL A 1032 -22.66 46.06 -12.26
CA VAL A 1032 -22.44 46.12 -13.72
C VAL A 1032 -20.93 46.12 -13.95
N ARG A 1033 -20.41 45.04 -14.53
CA ARG A 1033 -19.00 44.86 -14.94
C ARG A 1033 -18.75 45.29 -16.38
#